data_AF-A0A2L0N0X2-F1
#
_entry.id   AF-A0A2L0N0X2-F1
#
_cell.length_a   1.000
_cell.length_b   1.000
_cell.length_c   1.000
_cell.angle_alpha   90.00
_cell.angle_beta   90.00
_cell.angle_gamma   90.00
#
_symmetry.space_group_name_H-M   'P 1'
#
loop_
_entity.id
_entity.type
_entity.pdbx_description
1 polymer ?
#
loop_
_entity_poly.entity_id
_entity_poly.type
_entity_poly.pdbx_seq_one_letter_code
_entity_poly.pdbx_strand_id
1 'polypeptide(L)'
;MGEACVRPDCTGEGTIDADGYCTECGLAPAGTVSVATGPATGTAAPAGAAGPGSPCPRDCASTIDDDGYCDECGLTAPGGDTGLTQPYVPSARVSPDSARSTRTGSSRTMSGRSRSHRSTRTGSGRSVSVRSSRGSVSAGTRHRLGAGLVTVPTVPSADPAQAVLANPEVPERKRFCSKCDAPVGREKNGQPGRPDGFCTKCGTPYSFTPKLRRGDLVGGQYEVVGCLAHGGLGWIYLAVDRRVNDKWVVLKGLLDTGDEDALAVAVAERRFLAEVDHPSIVRIINFAEHPDLRTGATDGYIVMEYVGGKSLKDIANERRTPDGRREPLPVEQAIAYALEALPALGYLHGRGLVYCDFKIDNVIQSGDALKIIDMGAVRRLDDDGPIYGTIGYQAPEIATDGPSPASDLYTVARTLAVLTFDFQGYSTTYRDSLPGPESVPVLAAYESYYRFLVRATDPDPARRFASAEEMADQLTGVLREILALQDGRPRPSLSTLFGPELRVVDTEVVQPPVRPGELRVTALDPAAAALALPVPRVDPADPNAGFLATLLAADPEEALAALAGAPADSVERRLRELRAHLELGRHATAGEALASLEKNHPDDWRVVWYRGLTALVGAAAAAGDEAGDEADAGGAEGDETAGDGTTGAAAAGDGTTGAERPGEAELRAAAEAFDAVYDAFPGESAPKLALAICAELLGDGGDAAEFYRLVWSTDHAYLSAAFGLARVRLADGDRAGAVDSLESVPATSSQFTAARIAAVRARLRERPATDPLGADLGAGSEQLTALRLDDRRREELSVEVLGAALGWVTAGSAGSEDPGRTTVLGRPAAERELRFALEQSYRVLARLADRAETRIEMVERANRARPRTWV
;
A
#
# COMPACT_ATOMS: atom_id res chain seq x y z
N MET A 1 -67.92 -6.54 0.65
CA MET A 1 -67.99 -5.07 0.72
C MET A 1 -67.03 -4.66 1.83
N GLY A 2 -65.90 -4.05 1.48
CA GLY A 2 -64.88 -3.64 2.47
C GLY A 2 -65.40 -2.50 3.35
N GLU A 3 -64.91 -2.42 4.58
CA GLU A 3 -65.27 -1.34 5.53
C GLU A 3 -64.90 0.03 4.95
N ALA A 4 -65.68 1.07 5.20
CA ALA A 4 -65.36 2.41 4.72
C ALA A 4 -64.27 3.06 5.60
N CYS A 5 -63.34 3.78 4.99
CA CYS A 5 -62.29 4.48 5.74
C CYS A 5 -62.87 5.66 6.53
N VAL A 6 -62.67 5.64 7.85
CA VAL A 6 -63.18 6.65 8.81
C VAL A 6 -62.15 7.72 9.18
N ARG A 7 -61.07 7.87 8.40
CA ARG A 7 -60.04 8.89 8.68
C ARG A 7 -60.47 10.28 8.19
N PRO A 8 -60.17 11.35 8.97
CA PRO A 8 -60.60 12.72 8.64
C PRO A 8 -59.97 13.28 7.36
N ASP A 9 -58.84 12.71 6.91
CA ASP A 9 -58.10 13.15 5.71
C ASP A 9 -58.50 12.35 4.45
N CYS A 10 -59.50 11.46 4.55
CA CYS A 10 -60.01 10.64 3.45
C CYS A 10 -61.32 11.25 2.93
N THR A 11 -61.56 11.24 1.61
CA THR A 11 -62.81 11.82 1.05
C THR A 11 -64.06 11.00 1.35
N GLY A 12 -63.89 9.84 2.03
CA GLY A 12 -64.98 8.94 2.45
C GLY A 12 -65.35 7.88 1.40
N GLU A 13 -64.70 7.88 0.23
CA GLU A 13 -64.95 6.90 -0.85
C GLU A 13 -64.01 5.69 -0.80
N GLY A 14 -62.88 5.78 -0.07
CA GLY A 14 -61.95 4.67 0.14
C GLY A 14 -62.51 3.53 0.99
N THR A 15 -62.41 2.31 0.48
CA THR A 15 -62.74 1.06 1.20
C THR A 15 -61.49 0.42 1.76
N ILE A 16 -61.58 -0.24 2.90
CA ILE A 16 -60.51 -1.07 3.45
C ILE A 16 -60.38 -2.32 2.58
N ASP A 17 -59.22 -2.51 1.97
CA ASP A 17 -58.88 -3.68 1.19
C ASP A 17 -58.64 -4.91 2.06
N ALA A 18 -58.41 -6.07 1.43
CA ALA A 18 -58.17 -7.33 2.12
C ALA A 18 -56.90 -7.31 3.00
N ASP A 19 -56.03 -6.32 2.81
CA ASP A 19 -54.79 -6.14 3.57
C ASP A 19 -54.98 -5.20 4.77
N GLY A 20 -56.18 -4.67 5.00
CA GLY A 20 -56.51 -3.83 6.15
C GLY A 20 -56.21 -2.34 5.96
N TYR A 21 -55.99 -1.89 4.71
CA TYR A 21 -55.65 -0.51 4.38
C TYR A 21 -56.69 0.13 3.46
N CYS A 22 -56.91 1.43 3.61
CA CYS A 22 -57.82 2.17 2.74
C CYS A 22 -57.32 2.24 1.30
N THR A 23 -58.16 1.90 0.33
CA THR A 23 -57.87 1.94 -1.11
C THR A 23 -57.60 3.34 -1.66
N GLU A 24 -57.94 4.39 -0.91
CA GLU A 24 -57.79 5.79 -1.30
C GLU A 24 -56.59 6.45 -0.59
N CYS A 25 -56.58 6.44 0.75
CA CYS A 25 -55.52 7.09 1.53
C CYS A 25 -54.37 6.15 1.94
N GLY A 26 -54.49 4.84 1.74
CA GLY A 26 -53.46 3.84 2.04
C GLY A 26 -53.21 3.59 3.53
N LEU A 27 -54.05 4.10 4.42
CA LEU A 27 -53.88 4.04 5.87
C LEU A 27 -54.85 3.04 6.50
N ALA A 28 -54.41 2.37 7.56
CA ALA A 28 -55.27 1.50 8.36
C ALA A 28 -56.35 2.32 9.11
N PRO A 29 -57.55 1.75 9.34
CA PRO A 29 -58.65 2.43 10.04
C PRO A 29 -58.26 2.81 11.48
N ALA A 30 -58.78 3.92 11.99
CA ALA A 30 -58.39 4.48 13.28
C ALA A 30 -59.20 3.91 14.46
N GLY A 31 -58.53 3.15 15.35
CA GLY A 31 -58.98 2.70 16.70
C GLY A 31 -59.58 1.29 16.72
N THR A 32 -59.30 0.37 17.65
CA THR A 32 -58.71 0.38 19.01
C THR A 32 -57.82 -0.85 19.22
N VAL A 33 -56.73 -0.71 20.00
CA VAL A 33 -55.85 -1.81 20.39
C VAL A 33 -56.58 -2.75 21.36
N SER A 34 -56.87 -3.99 20.93
CA SER A 34 -57.27 -5.08 21.83
C SER A 34 -56.10 -6.06 21.97
N VAL A 35 -55.52 -6.05 23.17
CA VAL A 35 -54.60 -7.08 23.67
C VAL A 35 -55.39 -8.38 23.85
N ALA A 36 -54.93 -9.47 23.25
CA ALA A 36 -55.42 -10.82 23.54
C ALA A 36 -54.25 -11.79 23.78
N THR A 37 -54.16 -12.24 25.03
CA THR A 37 -53.32 -13.32 25.55
C THR A 37 -53.99 -14.68 25.35
N GLY A 38 -53.26 -15.71 24.89
CA GLY A 38 -53.69 -17.12 24.97
C GLY A 38 -52.86 -18.10 24.09
N PRO A 39 -52.72 -19.39 24.46
CA PRO A 39 -51.43 -20.10 24.42
C PRO A 39 -51.21 -21.09 23.25
N ALA A 40 -49.96 -21.57 23.16
CA ALA A 40 -49.35 -22.45 22.17
C ALA A 40 -49.94 -23.88 22.07
N THR A 41 -49.75 -24.54 20.91
CA THR A 41 -49.24 -25.92 20.75
C THR A 41 -49.15 -26.31 19.26
N GLY A 42 -48.07 -27.00 18.86
CA GLY A 42 -47.96 -27.61 17.52
C GLY A 42 -46.53 -27.83 17.03
N THR A 43 -45.83 -28.81 17.62
CA THR A 43 -44.50 -29.28 17.20
C THR A 43 -44.60 -30.08 15.89
N ALA A 44 -43.80 -29.74 14.87
CA ALA A 44 -43.53 -30.58 13.71
C ALA A 44 -42.02 -30.74 13.49
N ALA A 45 -41.60 -31.98 13.24
CA ALA A 45 -40.20 -32.44 13.12
C ALA A 45 -39.48 -31.93 11.85
N PRO A 46 -38.14 -31.91 11.82
CA PRO A 46 -37.38 -31.29 10.74
C PRO A 46 -37.33 -32.20 9.48
N ALA A 47 -37.68 -31.64 8.33
CA ALA A 47 -37.42 -32.24 7.03
C ALA A 47 -35.94 -31.99 6.63
N GLY A 48 -35.28 -32.99 6.07
CA GLY A 48 -33.86 -32.97 5.74
C GLY A 48 -33.47 -31.86 4.76
N ALA A 49 -32.26 -31.31 4.97
CA ALA A 49 -31.70 -30.22 4.18
C ALA A 49 -31.42 -30.64 2.73
N ALA A 50 -31.90 -29.86 1.77
CA ALA A 50 -31.56 -29.97 0.35
C ALA A 50 -30.26 -29.18 0.09
N GLY A 51 -29.26 -29.81 -0.53
CA GLY A 51 -27.99 -29.20 -0.91
C GLY A 51 -27.92 -28.78 -2.39
N PRO A 52 -26.80 -28.19 -2.83
CA PRO A 52 -26.59 -27.79 -4.23
C PRO A 52 -26.87 -28.95 -5.21
N GLY A 53 -27.56 -28.66 -6.31
CA GLY A 53 -28.03 -29.64 -7.30
C GLY A 53 -29.36 -30.33 -6.98
N SER A 54 -30.01 -30.00 -5.85
CA SER A 54 -31.34 -30.53 -5.52
C SER A 54 -32.46 -29.85 -6.33
N PRO A 55 -33.56 -30.56 -6.68
CA PRO A 55 -34.71 -29.94 -7.35
C PRO A 55 -35.38 -28.88 -6.47
N CYS A 56 -35.76 -27.77 -7.09
CA CYS A 56 -36.50 -26.70 -6.45
C CYS A 56 -37.79 -27.23 -5.76
N PRO A 57 -37.94 -27.08 -4.43
CA PRO A 57 -39.09 -27.62 -3.70
C PRO A 57 -40.40 -26.83 -3.90
N ARG A 58 -40.45 -25.90 -4.86
CA ARG A 58 -41.58 -25.00 -5.12
C ARG A 58 -42.00 -24.96 -6.60
N ASP A 59 -42.24 -26.14 -7.17
CA ASP A 59 -42.80 -26.33 -8.53
C ASP A 59 -42.10 -25.53 -9.64
N CYS A 60 -40.79 -25.30 -9.51
CA CYS A 60 -39.95 -24.75 -10.57
C CYS A 60 -39.03 -25.83 -11.14
N ALA A 61 -38.69 -25.74 -12.44
CA ALA A 61 -38.05 -26.84 -13.18
C ALA A 61 -36.52 -26.92 -12.99
N SER A 62 -35.96 -26.01 -12.20
CA SER A 62 -34.51 -25.82 -11.99
C SER A 62 -34.02 -26.35 -10.63
N THR A 63 -32.70 -26.26 -10.42
CA THR A 63 -31.99 -26.77 -9.23
C THR A 63 -31.48 -25.63 -8.36
N ILE A 64 -31.10 -25.96 -7.13
CA ILE A 64 -30.44 -25.04 -6.20
C ILE A 64 -28.94 -24.95 -6.56
N ASP A 65 -28.43 -23.72 -6.72
CA ASP A 65 -27.04 -23.36 -7.00
C ASP A 65 -26.13 -23.51 -5.76
N ASP A 66 -24.83 -23.31 -5.96
CA ASP A 66 -23.81 -23.46 -4.90
C ASP A 66 -23.90 -22.39 -3.80
N ASP A 67 -24.61 -21.28 -4.08
CA ASP A 67 -24.90 -20.21 -3.11
C ASP A 67 -26.18 -20.50 -2.29
N GLY A 68 -26.84 -21.63 -2.56
CA GLY A 68 -28.04 -22.07 -1.86
C GLY A 68 -29.33 -21.46 -2.40
N TYR A 69 -29.29 -20.83 -3.58
CA TYR A 69 -30.40 -20.18 -4.25
C TYR A 69 -30.85 -20.97 -5.48
N CYS A 70 -32.13 -20.93 -5.82
CA CYS A 70 -32.59 -21.52 -7.07
C CYS A 70 -32.21 -20.64 -8.29
N ASP A 71 -31.65 -21.22 -9.34
CA ASP A 71 -31.24 -20.49 -10.57
C ASP A 71 -32.36 -19.70 -11.24
N GLU A 72 -33.61 -20.14 -11.07
CA GLU A 72 -34.78 -19.53 -11.72
C GLU A 72 -35.57 -18.60 -10.78
N CYS A 73 -35.75 -19.00 -9.51
CA CYS A 73 -36.57 -18.22 -8.57
C CYS A 73 -35.75 -17.44 -7.53
N GLY A 74 -34.44 -17.67 -7.44
CA GLY A 74 -33.49 -16.86 -6.66
C GLY A 74 -33.75 -16.86 -5.15
N LEU A 75 -34.40 -17.89 -4.62
CA LEU A 75 -34.74 -18.02 -3.20
C LEU A 75 -33.94 -19.14 -2.53
N THR A 76 -33.61 -18.93 -1.25
CA THR A 76 -32.85 -19.91 -0.45
C THR A 76 -33.68 -21.14 -0.08
N ALA A 77 -33.00 -22.28 0.12
CA ALA A 77 -33.63 -23.44 0.75
C ALA A 77 -34.21 -23.06 2.12
N PRO A 78 -35.47 -23.40 2.45
CA PRO A 78 -36.06 -23.05 3.74
C PRO A 78 -35.34 -23.81 4.86
N GLY A 79 -34.53 -23.11 5.68
CA GLY A 79 -33.86 -23.72 6.83
C GLY A 79 -32.76 -22.90 7.53
N GLY A 80 -32.28 -21.78 6.97
CA GLY A 80 -31.28 -20.93 7.64
C GLY A 80 -31.92 -19.80 8.45
N ASP A 81 -31.99 -19.94 9.76
CA ASP A 81 -32.47 -18.91 10.69
C ASP A 81 -31.40 -17.80 10.84
N THR A 82 -31.58 -16.65 10.18
CA THR A 82 -30.81 -15.43 10.45
C THR A 82 -31.56 -14.60 11.50
N GLY A 83 -31.10 -14.68 12.75
CA GLY A 83 -31.66 -13.95 13.88
C GLY A 83 -31.80 -12.44 13.62
N LEU A 84 -33.04 -11.96 13.70
CA LEU A 84 -33.42 -10.56 13.65
C LEU A 84 -32.93 -9.82 14.91
N THR A 85 -32.03 -8.84 14.77
CA THR A 85 -31.76 -7.86 15.85
C THR A 85 -32.46 -6.53 15.56
N GLN A 86 -33.11 -5.99 16.60
CA GLN A 86 -33.85 -4.73 16.60
C GLN A 86 -32.92 -3.51 16.53
N PRO A 87 -33.39 -2.34 16.04
CA PRO A 87 -32.67 -1.08 16.20
C PRO A 87 -32.64 -0.64 17.67
N TYR A 88 -31.44 -0.50 18.22
CA TYR A 88 -31.18 0.00 19.57
C TYR A 88 -31.10 1.54 19.57
N VAL A 89 -31.87 2.18 20.44
CA VAL A 89 -31.78 3.61 20.76
C VAL A 89 -31.46 3.72 22.25
N PRO A 90 -30.28 4.22 22.67
CA PRO A 90 -30.06 4.53 24.07
C PRO A 90 -30.52 5.95 24.41
N SER A 91 -31.40 6.06 25.39
CA SER A 91 -31.67 7.30 26.12
C SER A 91 -30.43 7.75 26.90
N ALA A 92 -30.10 9.03 26.76
CA ALA A 92 -29.10 9.72 27.55
C ALA A 92 -29.26 9.48 29.05
N ARG A 93 -28.17 9.04 29.70
CA ARG A 93 -28.02 9.13 31.16
C ARG A 93 -27.06 10.27 31.49
N VAL A 94 -27.56 11.16 32.33
CA VAL A 94 -26.83 12.19 33.04
C VAL A 94 -25.83 11.53 33.99
N SER A 95 -24.55 11.93 33.91
CA SER A 95 -23.57 11.76 34.98
C SER A 95 -23.09 13.14 35.46
N PRO A 96 -22.90 13.35 36.77
CA PRO A 96 -22.61 14.66 37.36
C PRO A 96 -21.10 14.96 37.43
N ASP A 97 -20.81 16.26 37.24
CA ASP A 97 -19.76 17.12 37.79
C ASP A 97 -18.46 16.54 38.36
N SER A 98 -17.32 17.00 37.80
CA SER A 98 -16.21 17.74 38.48
C SER A 98 -14.99 17.78 37.53
N ALA A 99 -14.23 18.86 37.30
CA ALA A 99 -14.30 20.25 37.72
C ALA A 99 -13.44 21.11 36.76
N ARG A 100 -13.94 22.32 36.49
CA ARG A 100 -13.32 23.50 35.86
C ARG A 100 -11.80 23.66 36.02
N SER A 101 -11.15 24.19 34.98
CA SER A 101 -10.64 25.57 35.05
C SER A 101 -10.41 26.21 33.67
N THR A 102 -11.30 27.16 33.41
CA THR A 102 -11.24 28.34 32.53
C THR A 102 -9.87 28.85 32.07
N ARG A 103 -9.74 29.11 30.76
CA ARG A 103 -9.13 30.36 30.25
C ARG A 103 -9.90 30.91 29.04
N THR A 104 -10.69 31.93 29.37
CA THR A 104 -11.11 33.13 28.62
C THR A 104 -10.66 33.27 27.16
N GLY A 105 -11.64 33.56 26.31
CA GLY A 105 -11.47 33.80 24.88
C GLY A 105 -11.18 35.24 24.48
N SER A 106 -11.11 35.36 23.15
CA SER A 106 -11.29 36.55 22.31
C SER A 106 -10.22 37.65 22.39
N SER A 107 -9.53 37.91 21.27
CA SER A 107 -10.06 38.83 20.26
C SER A 107 -9.06 39.13 19.13
N ARG A 108 -9.58 39.02 17.90
CA ARG A 108 -9.56 39.98 16.77
C ARG A 108 -8.25 40.73 16.42
N THR A 109 -7.80 40.47 15.19
CA THR A 109 -7.38 41.40 14.10
C THR A 109 -6.41 42.55 14.41
N MET A 110 -5.36 42.69 13.58
CA MET A 110 -5.25 43.78 12.58
C MET A 110 -3.96 43.68 11.75
N SER A 111 -4.12 44.05 10.48
CA SER A 111 -3.12 44.32 9.46
C SER A 111 -2.01 45.31 9.86
N GLY A 112 -0.81 45.14 9.30
CA GLY A 112 0.28 46.12 9.38
C GLY A 112 1.30 45.99 8.26
N ARG A 113 1.32 46.97 7.35
CA ARG A 113 2.11 47.09 6.12
C ARG A 113 3.55 47.58 6.41
N SER A 114 4.50 47.11 5.59
CA SER A 114 5.68 47.83 5.03
C SER A 114 6.84 48.27 5.96
N ARG A 115 8.09 47.93 5.61
CA ARG A 115 9.02 48.78 4.81
C ARG A 115 10.45 48.21 4.75
N SER A 116 11.05 48.46 3.60
CA SER A 116 12.42 48.23 3.15
C SER A 116 13.50 48.95 3.96
N HIS A 117 14.70 48.33 4.03
CA HIS A 117 15.97 49.06 3.98
C HIS A 117 16.97 48.37 3.05
N ARG A 118 17.69 49.23 2.30
CA ARG A 118 18.70 48.96 1.27
C ARG A 118 20.07 49.43 1.81
N SER A 119 21.15 48.86 1.24
CA SER A 119 22.55 49.38 1.14
C SER A 119 23.54 48.68 2.10
N THR A 120 24.77 48.24 1.75
CA THR A 120 25.65 48.47 0.58
C THR A 120 26.80 47.41 0.47
N ARG A 121 27.28 47.22 -0.77
CA ARG A 121 28.44 46.49 -1.40
C ARG A 121 29.76 46.47 -0.58
N THR A 122 30.71 45.53 -0.70
CA THR A 122 31.54 44.99 -1.85
C THR A 122 32.27 43.68 -1.41
N GLY A 123 32.77 42.72 -2.22
CA GLY A 123 33.01 42.62 -3.66
C GLY A 123 33.43 41.19 -4.12
N SER A 124 33.15 40.93 -5.41
CA SER A 124 33.75 40.03 -6.42
C SER A 124 34.32 38.64 -6.10
N GLY A 125 33.68 37.60 -6.68
CA GLY A 125 34.26 36.26 -6.92
C GLY A 125 33.44 35.42 -7.90
N ARG A 126 33.68 35.61 -9.20
CA ARG A 126 33.34 34.78 -10.40
C ARG A 126 32.17 33.78 -10.30
N SER A 127 31.08 34.15 -10.98
CA SER A 127 29.91 33.33 -11.32
C SER A 127 30.19 32.27 -12.38
N VAL A 128 29.81 31.02 -12.11
CA VAL A 128 29.46 30.02 -13.14
C VAL A 128 27.95 29.85 -13.07
N SER A 129 27.22 30.55 -13.93
CA SER A 129 25.77 30.39 -14.06
C SER A 129 25.48 29.14 -14.90
N VAL A 130 25.15 28.04 -14.23
CA VAL A 130 24.47 26.91 -14.88
C VAL A 130 23.06 27.40 -15.19
N ARG A 131 22.84 27.80 -16.45
CA ARG A 131 21.51 28.01 -16.99
C ARG A 131 20.78 26.67 -16.92
N SER A 132 19.97 26.47 -15.88
CA SER A 132 18.88 25.52 -15.94
C SER A 132 17.94 26.02 -17.04
N SER A 133 17.98 25.35 -18.18
CA SER A 133 16.95 25.48 -19.21
C SER A 133 15.63 25.01 -18.60
N ARG A 134 14.95 25.92 -17.89
CA ARG A 134 13.51 25.87 -17.72
C ARG A 134 12.92 26.03 -19.12
N GLY A 135 12.82 24.91 -19.83
CA GLY A 135 11.90 24.81 -20.95
C GLY A 135 10.53 25.15 -20.40
N SER A 136 9.99 26.28 -20.82
CA SER A 136 8.60 26.65 -20.61
C SER A 136 7.74 25.62 -21.31
N VAL A 137 7.32 24.58 -20.60
CA VAL A 137 6.24 23.70 -21.05
C VAL A 137 4.94 24.44 -20.76
N SER A 138 4.64 25.43 -21.60
CA SER A 138 3.30 25.97 -21.72
C SER A 138 2.56 25.15 -22.77
N ALA A 139 1.59 24.37 -22.30
CA ALA A 139 0.34 23.94 -22.97
C ALA A 139 0.03 22.45 -22.75
N GLY A 140 -0.90 22.19 -21.83
CA GLY A 140 -1.64 20.92 -21.70
C GLY A 140 -1.27 20.11 -20.46
N THR A 141 -1.79 20.48 -19.30
CA THR A 141 -2.03 19.52 -18.20
C THR A 141 -2.96 18.44 -18.74
N ARG A 142 -2.39 17.38 -19.33
CA ARG A 142 -3.11 16.14 -19.54
C ARG A 142 -3.25 15.51 -18.16
N HIS A 143 -4.43 15.63 -17.55
CA HIS A 143 -4.85 14.75 -16.46
C HIS A 143 -4.51 13.33 -16.91
N ARG A 144 -3.60 12.66 -16.22
CA ARG A 144 -3.23 11.27 -16.49
C ARG A 144 -3.39 10.54 -15.19
N LEU A 145 -4.45 9.73 -15.10
CA LEU A 145 -4.67 8.80 -14.00
C LEU A 145 -3.38 8.01 -13.71
N GLY A 146 -3.08 7.80 -12.43
CA GLY A 146 -1.92 7.01 -12.00
C GLY A 146 -0.58 7.70 -12.09
N ALA A 147 -0.53 9.03 -11.88
CA ALA A 147 0.71 9.82 -11.80
C ALA A 147 1.65 9.68 -13.03
N GLY A 148 1.09 9.30 -14.19
CA GLY A 148 1.84 9.00 -15.41
C GLY A 148 2.60 7.67 -15.40
N LEU A 149 2.43 6.83 -14.37
CA LEU A 149 3.02 5.50 -14.26
C LEU A 149 2.13 4.40 -14.87
N VAL A 150 0.81 4.62 -14.87
CA VAL A 150 -0.20 3.64 -15.32
C VAL A 150 -0.94 4.18 -16.54
N THR A 151 -1.21 3.30 -17.51
CA THR A 151 -2.11 3.62 -18.62
C THR A 151 -3.50 3.09 -18.28
N VAL A 152 -4.42 4.01 -17.94
CA VAL A 152 -5.84 3.67 -17.71
C VAL A 152 -6.62 3.87 -19.02
N PRO A 153 -7.44 2.89 -19.45
CA PRO A 153 -8.29 3.06 -20.63
C PRO A 153 -9.20 4.28 -20.51
N THR A 154 -9.22 5.12 -21.55
CA THR A 154 -10.00 6.36 -21.54
C THR A 154 -11.49 6.05 -21.68
N VAL A 155 -12.34 6.69 -20.88
CA VAL A 155 -13.80 6.58 -21.04
C VAL A 155 -14.29 7.75 -21.91
N PRO A 156 -14.85 7.50 -23.10
CA PRO A 156 -15.33 8.58 -23.95
C PRO A 156 -16.46 9.35 -23.26
N SER A 157 -16.45 10.68 -23.39
CA SER A 157 -17.58 11.51 -22.99
C SER A 157 -18.73 11.28 -23.97
N ALA A 158 -19.84 10.72 -23.49
CA ALA A 158 -21.04 10.52 -24.29
C ALA A 158 -21.87 11.82 -24.37
N ASP A 159 -22.73 11.91 -25.39
CA ASP A 159 -23.76 12.96 -25.45
C ASP A 159 -24.66 12.86 -24.20
N PRO A 160 -24.77 13.92 -23.38
CA PRO A 160 -25.56 13.89 -22.15
C PRO A 160 -27.01 13.44 -22.38
N ALA A 161 -27.60 13.78 -23.54
CA ALA A 161 -28.97 13.40 -23.87
C ALA A 161 -29.14 11.87 -23.99
N GLN A 162 -28.09 11.13 -24.36
CA GLN A 162 -28.11 9.67 -24.45
C GLN A 162 -28.07 8.97 -23.09
N ALA A 163 -27.67 9.69 -22.03
CA ALA A 163 -27.67 9.15 -20.68
C ALA A 163 -29.07 9.13 -20.04
N VAL A 164 -30.06 9.77 -20.67
CA VAL A 164 -31.44 9.80 -20.18
C VAL A 164 -32.10 8.44 -20.37
N LEU A 165 -32.64 7.90 -19.28
CA LEU A 165 -33.38 6.64 -19.27
C LEU A 165 -34.63 6.74 -20.15
N ALA A 166 -34.76 5.79 -21.07
CA ALA A 166 -35.94 5.69 -21.94
C ALA A 166 -37.21 5.35 -21.16
N ASN A 167 -37.10 4.47 -20.16
CA ASN A 167 -38.17 4.13 -19.22
C ASN A 167 -37.67 4.28 -17.78
N PRO A 168 -37.93 5.43 -17.11
CA PRO A 168 -37.48 5.68 -15.75
C PRO A 168 -38.33 4.89 -14.75
N GLU A 169 -37.95 3.64 -14.52
CA GLU A 169 -38.58 2.75 -13.55
C GLU A 169 -37.54 2.10 -12.64
N VAL A 170 -37.81 2.04 -11.34
CA VAL A 170 -37.01 1.24 -10.40
C VAL A 170 -37.55 -0.19 -10.42
N PRO A 171 -36.76 -1.19 -10.85
CA PRO A 171 -37.19 -2.59 -10.82
C PRO A 171 -37.51 -3.01 -9.39
N GLU A 172 -38.55 -3.84 -9.20
CA GLU A 172 -39.00 -4.25 -7.85
C GLU A 172 -37.87 -4.78 -6.98
N ARG A 173 -37.00 -5.62 -7.54
CA ARG A 173 -35.83 -6.18 -6.81
C ARG A 173 -34.91 -5.11 -6.20
N LYS A 174 -34.93 -3.87 -6.71
CA LYS A 174 -34.11 -2.73 -6.26
C LYS A 174 -34.85 -1.76 -5.33
N ARG A 175 -36.09 -2.03 -4.96
CA ARG A 175 -36.91 -1.12 -4.14
C ARG A 175 -36.67 -1.40 -2.64
N PHE A 176 -36.01 -0.52 -1.93
CA PHE A 176 -35.75 -0.70 -0.49
C PHE A 176 -36.19 0.53 0.29
N CYS A 177 -36.63 0.32 1.53
CA CYS A 177 -37.02 1.41 2.41
C CYS A 177 -35.78 2.24 2.76
N SER A 178 -35.81 3.55 2.49
CA SER A 178 -34.71 4.47 2.77
C SER A 178 -34.30 4.59 4.25
N LYS A 179 -35.15 4.11 5.18
CA LYS A 179 -34.89 4.19 6.63
C LYS A 179 -34.42 2.88 7.25
N CYS A 180 -34.93 1.73 6.79
CA CYS A 180 -34.67 0.44 7.45
C CYS A 180 -34.23 -0.67 6.50
N ASP A 181 -33.97 -0.33 5.23
CA ASP A 181 -33.54 -1.22 4.15
C ASP A 181 -34.42 -2.46 3.92
N ALA A 182 -35.63 -2.48 4.48
CA ALA A 182 -36.58 -3.55 4.21
C ALA A 182 -37.02 -3.52 2.73
N PRO A 183 -37.21 -4.68 2.08
CA PRO A 183 -37.84 -4.77 0.77
C PRO A 183 -39.23 -4.11 0.79
N VAL A 184 -39.48 -3.18 -0.13
CA VAL A 184 -40.76 -2.45 -0.24
C VAL A 184 -41.27 -2.43 -1.68
N GLY A 185 -42.58 -2.31 -1.89
CA GLY A 185 -43.14 -2.28 -3.24
C GLY A 185 -42.78 -3.54 -4.05
N ARG A 186 -42.82 -4.71 -3.39
CA ARG A 186 -42.66 -6.04 -4.00
C ARG A 186 -44.02 -6.60 -4.42
N GLU A 187 -43.98 -7.45 -5.43
CA GLU A 187 -45.11 -8.29 -5.83
C GLU A 187 -45.67 -9.06 -4.62
N LYS A 188 -47.00 -9.06 -4.52
CA LYS A 188 -47.74 -9.89 -3.57
C LYS A 188 -48.94 -10.50 -4.28
N ASN A 189 -49.11 -11.82 -4.14
CA ASN A 189 -50.27 -12.55 -4.65
C ASN A 189 -50.54 -12.33 -6.16
N GLY A 190 -49.49 -12.26 -7.00
CA GLY A 190 -49.62 -12.05 -8.44
C GLY A 190 -49.93 -10.60 -8.84
N GLN A 191 -49.96 -9.65 -7.90
CA GLN A 191 -50.06 -8.23 -8.21
C GLN A 191 -48.70 -7.54 -8.12
N PRO A 192 -48.28 -6.79 -9.15
CA PRO A 192 -47.05 -6.01 -9.11
C PRO A 192 -47.00 -5.09 -7.90
N GLY A 193 -45.82 -5.01 -7.31
CA GLY A 193 -45.57 -4.11 -6.19
C GLY A 193 -45.75 -2.66 -6.62
N ARG A 194 -46.48 -1.88 -5.81
CA ARG A 194 -46.69 -0.46 -6.10
C ARG A 194 -45.37 0.32 -5.97
N PRO A 195 -45.10 1.29 -6.86
CA PRO A 195 -43.90 2.13 -6.77
C PRO A 195 -44.00 3.18 -5.64
N ASP A 196 -45.19 3.41 -5.10
CA ASP A 196 -45.45 4.38 -4.04
C ASP A 196 -46.22 3.71 -2.89
N GLY A 197 -45.89 4.06 -1.65
CA GLY A 197 -46.58 3.54 -0.48
C GLY A 197 -45.84 3.79 0.83
N PHE A 198 -46.13 2.95 1.83
CA PHE A 198 -45.47 2.99 3.14
C PHE A 198 -44.76 1.68 3.44
N CYS A 199 -43.58 1.76 4.04
CA CYS A 199 -42.84 0.57 4.46
C CYS A 199 -43.64 -0.19 5.52
N THR A 200 -43.93 -1.46 5.26
CA THR A 200 -44.72 -2.30 6.17
C THR A 200 -43.99 -2.59 7.49
N LYS A 201 -42.65 -2.42 7.53
CA LYS A 201 -41.84 -2.65 8.73
C LYS A 201 -41.75 -1.43 9.66
N CYS A 202 -41.58 -0.23 9.09
CA CYS A 202 -41.32 0.98 9.90
C CYS A 202 -42.25 2.17 9.61
N GLY A 203 -43.20 2.03 8.68
CA GLY A 203 -44.17 3.06 8.33
C GLY A 203 -43.61 4.24 7.51
N THR A 204 -42.33 4.23 7.15
CA THR A 204 -41.72 5.32 6.37
C THR A 204 -42.32 5.36 4.95
N PRO A 205 -42.76 6.52 4.45
CA PRO A 205 -43.22 6.66 3.08
C PRO A 205 -42.08 6.37 2.10
N TYR A 206 -42.38 5.69 1.00
CA TYR A 206 -41.47 5.52 -0.12
C TYR A 206 -42.15 5.92 -1.42
N SER A 207 -41.36 6.47 -2.34
CA SER A 207 -41.78 6.77 -3.70
C SER A 207 -40.62 6.45 -4.64
N PHE A 208 -40.88 5.57 -5.61
CA PHE A 208 -39.97 5.23 -6.69
C PHE A 208 -40.39 5.88 -8.02
N THR A 209 -41.37 6.78 -7.97
CA THR A 209 -41.89 7.50 -9.13
C THR A 209 -41.10 8.80 -9.35
N PRO A 210 -40.70 9.13 -10.59
CA PRO A 210 -40.06 10.42 -10.89
C PRO A 210 -40.95 11.60 -10.47
N LYS A 211 -40.38 12.49 -9.64
CA LYS A 211 -41.03 13.74 -9.19
C LYS A 211 -40.99 14.84 -10.25
N LEU A 212 -39.95 14.87 -11.08
CA LEU A 212 -39.81 15.81 -12.20
C LEU A 212 -40.04 15.11 -13.55
N ARG A 213 -40.66 15.84 -14.48
CA ARG A 213 -40.97 15.39 -15.84
C ARG A 213 -40.16 16.19 -16.86
N ARG A 214 -39.96 15.59 -18.04
CA ARG A 214 -39.35 16.29 -19.17
C ARG A 214 -40.15 17.55 -19.49
N GLY A 215 -39.45 18.69 -19.61
CA GLY A 215 -40.02 20.01 -19.88
C GLY A 215 -40.30 20.86 -18.63
N ASP A 216 -40.24 20.28 -17.42
CA ASP A 216 -40.39 21.05 -16.20
C ASP A 216 -39.26 22.07 -16.06
N LEU A 217 -39.60 23.30 -15.65
CA LEU A 217 -38.65 24.39 -15.46
C LEU A 217 -38.41 24.65 -13.96
N VAL A 218 -37.45 23.94 -13.40
CA VAL A 218 -37.08 24.03 -11.97
C VAL A 218 -36.41 25.38 -11.68
N GLY A 219 -36.87 26.06 -10.62
CA GLY A 219 -36.39 27.40 -10.24
C GLY A 219 -36.50 28.47 -11.34
N GLY A 220 -37.33 28.26 -12.38
CA GLY A 220 -37.42 29.18 -13.52
C GLY A 220 -36.13 29.29 -14.35
N GLN A 221 -35.25 28.27 -14.28
CA GLN A 221 -33.93 28.28 -14.91
C GLN A 221 -33.53 26.94 -15.54
N TYR A 222 -33.82 25.82 -14.87
CA TYR A 222 -33.32 24.50 -15.27
C TYR A 222 -34.43 23.69 -15.93
N GLU A 223 -34.33 23.48 -17.24
CA GLU A 223 -35.32 22.71 -17.99
C GLU A 223 -34.95 21.22 -17.94
N VAL A 224 -35.83 20.41 -17.35
CA VAL A 224 -35.62 18.97 -17.16
C VAL A 224 -35.70 18.23 -18.48
N VAL A 225 -34.70 17.41 -18.77
CA VAL A 225 -34.65 16.56 -19.98
C VAL A 225 -35.07 15.12 -19.68
N GLY A 226 -34.83 14.63 -18.46
CA GLY A 226 -35.32 13.33 -17.99
C GLY A 226 -34.46 12.74 -16.88
N CYS A 227 -34.76 11.50 -16.48
CA CYS A 227 -34.04 10.81 -15.41
C CYS A 227 -32.75 10.16 -15.93
N LEU A 228 -31.67 10.25 -15.15
CA LEU A 228 -30.40 9.58 -15.40
C LEU A 228 -30.28 8.28 -14.59
N ALA A 229 -30.62 8.34 -13.31
CA ALA A 229 -30.46 7.23 -12.37
C ALA A 229 -31.40 7.39 -11.17
N HIS A 230 -31.51 6.32 -10.38
CA HIS A 230 -32.20 6.33 -9.09
C HIS A 230 -31.23 5.86 -7.99
N GLY A 231 -31.12 6.63 -6.90
CA GLY A 231 -30.26 6.34 -5.75
C GLY A 231 -31.00 6.42 -4.41
N GLY A 232 -30.25 6.42 -3.30
CA GLY A 232 -30.82 6.42 -1.94
C GLY A 232 -31.65 7.66 -1.57
N LEU A 233 -31.43 8.78 -2.28
CA LEU A 233 -32.16 10.05 -2.10
C LEU A 233 -33.20 10.29 -3.21
N GLY A 234 -33.52 9.25 -4.00
CA GLY A 234 -34.48 9.29 -5.09
C GLY A 234 -33.85 9.45 -6.47
N TRP A 235 -34.63 10.00 -7.40
CA TRP A 235 -34.27 10.19 -8.80
C TRP A 235 -33.24 11.31 -9.00
N ILE A 236 -32.33 11.08 -9.95
CA ILE A 236 -31.33 12.03 -10.45
C ILE A 236 -31.76 12.42 -11.86
N TYR A 237 -31.84 13.72 -12.15
CA TYR A 237 -32.34 14.25 -13.41
C TYR A 237 -31.28 15.00 -14.18
N LEU A 238 -31.30 14.87 -15.50
CA LEU A 238 -30.57 15.74 -16.42
C LEU A 238 -31.42 16.97 -16.71
N ALA A 239 -30.81 18.15 -16.71
CA ALA A 239 -31.45 19.39 -17.11
C ALA A 239 -30.50 20.29 -17.90
N VAL A 240 -31.07 21.30 -18.56
CA VAL A 240 -30.36 22.35 -19.28
C VAL A 240 -30.53 23.66 -18.52
N ASP A 241 -29.41 24.30 -18.17
CA ASP A 241 -29.40 25.65 -17.59
C ASP A 241 -29.61 26.69 -18.69
N ARG A 242 -30.83 27.22 -18.77
CA ARG A 242 -31.24 28.20 -19.78
C ARG A 242 -30.59 29.58 -19.61
N ARG A 243 -29.94 29.85 -18.49
CA ARG A 243 -29.28 31.14 -18.22
C ARG A 243 -27.78 31.12 -18.47
N VAL A 244 -27.19 29.94 -18.67
CA VAL A 244 -25.74 29.76 -18.84
C VAL A 244 -25.46 28.97 -20.12
N ASN A 245 -25.76 29.56 -21.28
CA ASN A 245 -25.51 28.99 -22.62
C ASN A 245 -26.00 27.54 -22.80
N ASP A 246 -27.19 27.22 -22.29
CA ASP A 246 -27.78 25.87 -22.36
C ASP A 246 -26.83 24.77 -21.82
N LYS A 247 -26.10 25.08 -20.74
CA LYS A 247 -25.17 24.13 -20.13
C LYS A 247 -25.92 22.96 -19.48
N TRP A 248 -25.41 21.75 -19.68
CA TRP A 248 -25.91 20.55 -19.01
C TRP A 248 -25.63 20.57 -17.51
N VAL A 249 -26.66 20.27 -16.72
CA VAL A 249 -26.62 20.18 -15.26
C VAL A 249 -27.38 18.96 -14.78
N VAL A 250 -27.10 18.56 -13.55
CA VAL A 250 -27.81 17.47 -12.86
C VAL A 250 -28.59 18.04 -11.68
N LEU A 251 -29.82 17.58 -11.51
CA LEU A 251 -30.69 17.89 -10.38
C LEU A 251 -30.84 16.64 -9.51
N LYS A 252 -30.63 16.78 -8.20
CA LYS A 252 -30.87 15.72 -7.21
C LYS A 252 -31.72 16.27 -6.08
N GLY A 253 -32.75 15.54 -5.67
CA GLY A 253 -33.61 15.95 -4.57
C GLY A 253 -32.86 16.00 -3.24
N LEU A 254 -33.11 17.04 -2.45
CA LEU A 254 -32.80 17.06 -1.03
C LEU A 254 -33.93 16.33 -0.30
N LEU A 255 -33.63 15.57 0.75
CA LEU A 255 -34.61 14.72 1.45
C LEU A 255 -35.89 15.49 1.83
N ASP A 256 -37.00 14.74 1.84
CA ASP A 256 -38.40 15.09 2.07
C ASP A 256 -38.61 15.97 3.32
N THR A 257 -38.30 17.26 3.21
CA THR A 257 -38.66 18.28 4.19
C THR A 257 -40.08 18.71 3.87
N GLY A 258 -41.07 18.02 4.42
CA GLY A 258 -42.50 18.35 4.23
C GLY A 258 -42.94 19.72 4.80
N ASP A 259 -41.99 20.60 5.14
CA ASP A 259 -42.16 21.94 5.65
C ASP A 259 -41.14 22.90 4.97
N GLU A 260 -41.61 24.07 4.55
CA GLU A 260 -40.83 25.11 3.84
C GLU A 260 -39.69 25.65 4.70
N ASP A 261 -39.92 25.76 6.02
CA ASP A 261 -38.90 26.18 6.99
C ASP A 261 -37.78 25.13 7.13
N ALA A 262 -38.12 23.85 7.08
CA ALA A 262 -37.16 22.76 7.13
C ALA A 262 -36.30 22.68 5.86
N LEU A 263 -36.88 23.01 4.70
CA LEU A 263 -36.14 23.11 3.45
C LEU A 263 -35.13 24.26 3.48
N ALA A 264 -35.55 25.44 3.96
CA ALA A 264 -34.67 26.61 4.07
C ALA A 264 -33.48 26.36 5.01
N VAL A 265 -33.71 25.63 6.11
CA VAL A 265 -32.65 25.17 7.03
C VAL A 265 -31.72 24.17 6.32
N ALA A 266 -32.25 23.15 5.65
CA ALA A 266 -31.45 22.15 4.94
C ALA A 266 -30.58 22.77 3.82
N VAL A 267 -31.11 23.77 3.10
CA VAL A 267 -30.33 24.53 2.10
C VAL A 267 -29.27 25.37 2.79
N ALA A 268 -29.60 26.10 3.87
CA ALA A 268 -28.65 26.91 4.61
C ALA A 268 -27.49 26.08 5.19
N GLU A 269 -27.79 24.90 5.73
CA GLU A 269 -26.81 23.94 6.25
C GLU A 269 -25.89 23.38 5.17
N ARG A 270 -26.32 23.35 3.91
CA ARG A 270 -25.55 22.82 2.76
C ARG A 270 -24.90 23.88 1.88
N ARG A 271 -25.10 25.18 2.16
CA ARG A 271 -24.52 26.28 1.36
C ARG A 271 -22.99 26.22 1.26
N PHE A 272 -22.31 25.70 2.28
CA PHE A 272 -20.85 25.56 2.26
C PHE A 272 -20.35 24.65 1.13
N LEU A 273 -21.18 23.73 0.61
CA LEU A 273 -20.84 22.87 -0.51
C LEU A 273 -20.65 23.66 -1.82
N ALA A 274 -21.27 24.83 -1.96
CA ALA A 274 -21.06 25.70 -3.12
C ALA A 274 -19.68 26.38 -3.11
N GLU A 275 -18.98 26.41 -1.96
CA GLU A 275 -17.62 26.95 -1.84
C GLU A 275 -16.54 25.90 -2.17
N VAL A 276 -16.93 24.63 -2.36
CA VAL A 276 -16.03 23.55 -2.76
C VAL A 276 -15.73 23.67 -4.25
N ASP A 277 -14.50 24.06 -4.60
CA ASP A 277 -14.02 24.09 -5.98
C ASP A 277 -12.70 23.32 -6.10
N HIS A 278 -12.81 22.09 -6.63
CA HIS A 278 -11.69 21.19 -6.86
C HIS A 278 -11.90 20.44 -8.18
N PRO A 279 -10.86 20.25 -9.03
CA PRO A 279 -11.03 19.60 -10.34
C PRO A 279 -11.65 18.19 -10.27
N SER A 280 -11.28 17.41 -9.25
CA SER A 280 -11.74 16.03 -9.05
C SER A 280 -12.98 15.92 -8.15
N ILE A 281 -13.65 17.02 -7.81
CA ILE A 281 -14.93 17.04 -7.10
C ILE A 281 -15.98 17.65 -8.02
N VAL A 282 -17.20 17.12 -7.99
CA VAL A 282 -18.34 17.70 -8.71
C VAL A 282 -18.63 19.10 -8.18
N ARG A 283 -18.75 20.07 -9.08
CA ARG A 283 -19.13 21.43 -8.70
C ARG A 283 -20.62 21.51 -8.38
N ILE A 284 -20.94 21.99 -7.18
CA ILE A 284 -22.30 22.44 -6.84
C ILE A 284 -22.52 23.83 -7.42
N ILE A 285 -23.51 23.96 -8.30
CA ILE A 285 -23.80 25.18 -9.05
C ILE A 285 -24.79 26.05 -8.28
N ASN A 286 -25.88 25.46 -7.80
CA ASN A 286 -26.96 26.19 -7.14
C ASN A 286 -27.86 25.25 -6.31
N PHE A 287 -28.79 25.84 -5.57
CA PHE A 287 -29.93 25.16 -4.98
C PHE A 287 -31.21 25.74 -5.59
N ALA A 288 -32.14 24.87 -5.98
CA ALA A 288 -33.38 25.25 -6.63
C ALA A 288 -34.56 24.59 -5.95
N GLU A 289 -35.73 25.19 -6.11
CA GLU A 289 -36.98 24.72 -5.53
C GLU A 289 -37.98 24.44 -6.66
N HIS A 290 -38.81 23.42 -6.48
CA HIS A 290 -39.90 23.11 -7.39
C HIS A 290 -41.09 22.51 -6.65
N PRO A 291 -42.32 22.94 -6.93
CA PRO A 291 -43.51 22.33 -6.36
C PRO A 291 -43.67 20.89 -6.86
N ASP A 292 -43.84 19.95 -5.94
CA ASP A 292 -44.28 18.60 -6.26
C ASP A 292 -45.73 18.65 -6.75
N LEU A 293 -45.93 18.30 -8.02
CA LEU A 293 -47.25 18.33 -8.67
C LEU A 293 -48.28 17.39 -8.01
N ARG A 294 -47.84 16.39 -7.23
CA ARG A 294 -48.72 15.42 -6.57
C ARG A 294 -49.18 15.89 -5.20
N THR A 295 -48.28 16.49 -4.43
CA THR A 295 -48.53 16.87 -3.02
C THR A 295 -48.78 18.37 -2.86
N GLY A 296 -48.34 19.18 -3.81
CA GLY A 296 -48.34 20.64 -3.73
C GLY A 296 -47.24 21.22 -2.84
N ALA A 297 -46.44 20.38 -2.18
CA ALA A 297 -45.32 20.80 -1.33
C ALA A 297 -44.12 21.24 -2.18
N THR A 298 -43.32 22.19 -1.69
CA THR A 298 -42.11 22.64 -2.37
C THR A 298 -40.94 21.69 -2.04
N ASP A 299 -40.43 21.00 -3.06
CA ASP A 299 -39.24 20.16 -2.94
C ASP A 299 -37.97 20.94 -3.28
N GLY A 300 -36.90 20.70 -2.52
CA GLY A 300 -35.57 21.23 -2.80
C GLY A 300 -34.74 20.34 -3.71
N TYR A 301 -33.94 20.96 -4.56
CA TYR A 301 -33.01 20.31 -5.48
C TYR A 301 -31.63 20.93 -5.38
N ILE A 302 -30.60 20.10 -5.26
CA ILE A 302 -29.22 20.52 -5.49
C ILE A 302 -28.92 20.45 -6.99
N VAL A 303 -28.38 21.54 -7.53
CA VAL A 303 -27.98 21.66 -8.93
C VAL A 303 -26.47 21.52 -9.00
N MET A 304 -25.99 20.57 -9.78
CA MET A 304 -24.57 20.26 -9.93
C MET A 304 -24.16 20.13 -11.38
N GLU A 305 -22.86 20.21 -11.66
CA GLU A 305 -22.37 19.98 -13.02
C GLU A 305 -22.67 18.55 -13.49
N TYR A 306 -22.96 18.39 -14.79
CA TYR A 306 -23.04 17.08 -15.40
C TYR A 306 -21.64 16.49 -15.62
N VAL A 307 -21.41 15.29 -15.11
CA VAL A 307 -20.17 14.52 -15.32
C VAL A 307 -20.46 13.39 -16.29
N GLY A 308 -20.04 13.55 -17.55
CA GLY A 308 -20.21 12.54 -18.59
C GLY A 308 -19.11 11.49 -18.52
N GLY A 309 -19.46 10.24 -18.23
CA GLY A 309 -18.48 9.17 -18.04
C GLY A 309 -19.11 7.90 -17.49
N LYS A 310 -18.28 7.00 -16.95
CA LYS A 310 -18.72 5.77 -16.28
C LYS A 310 -18.31 5.79 -14.82
N SER A 311 -19.19 5.32 -13.93
CA SER A 311 -18.81 5.12 -12.53
C SER A 311 -17.77 4.00 -12.41
N LEU A 312 -16.95 4.01 -11.36
CA LEU A 312 -16.04 2.89 -11.09
C LEU A 312 -16.80 1.57 -10.90
N LYS A 313 -18.04 1.64 -10.41
CA LYS A 313 -18.97 0.51 -10.37
C LYS A 313 -19.30 -0.02 -11.76
N ASP A 314 -19.64 0.84 -12.72
CA ASP A 314 -19.94 0.41 -14.08
C ASP A 314 -18.71 -0.22 -14.73
N ILE A 315 -17.54 0.43 -14.56
CA ILE A 315 -16.26 -0.09 -15.06
C ILE A 315 -15.98 -1.49 -14.47
N ALA A 316 -16.13 -1.67 -13.17
CA ALA A 316 -15.93 -2.98 -12.52
C ALA A 316 -17.00 -4.02 -12.91
N ASN A 317 -18.23 -3.59 -13.21
CA ASN A 317 -19.31 -4.49 -13.62
C ASN A 317 -19.24 -4.91 -15.09
N GLU A 318 -18.61 -4.11 -15.94
CA GLU A 318 -18.41 -4.47 -17.36
C GLU A 318 -17.29 -5.50 -17.54
N ARG A 319 -16.36 -5.60 -16.57
CA ARG A 319 -15.28 -6.58 -16.60
C ARG A 319 -15.79 -7.97 -16.21
N ARG A 320 -15.80 -8.89 -17.17
CA ARG A 320 -16.22 -10.28 -16.99
C ARG A 320 -15.20 -11.20 -17.62
N THR A 321 -14.87 -12.28 -16.90
CA THR A 321 -14.06 -13.37 -17.43
C THR A 321 -14.83 -14.10 -18.55
N PRO A 322 -14.18 -14.92 -19.39
CA PRO A 322 -14.86 -15.66 -20.46
C PRO A 322 -16.00 -16.57 -19.98
N ASP A 323 -15.95 -17.04 -18.74
CA ASP A 323 -16.97 -17.82 -18.03
C ASP A 323 -18.05 -16.97 -17.34
N GLY A 324 -18.04 -15.65 -17.55
CA GLY A 324 -19.09 -14.74 -17.07
C GLY A 324 -18.95 -14.30 -15.60
N ARG A 325 -17.88 -14.71 -14.91
CA ARG A 325 -17.59 -14.26 -13.53
C ARG A 325 -17.05 -12.84 -13.53
N ARG A 326 -17.16 -12.17 -12.38
CA ARG A 326 -16.56 -10.85 -12.18
C ARG A 326 -15.05 -10.95 -12.36
N GLU A 327 -14.49 -10.08 -13.19
CA GLU A 327 -13.05 -9.95 -13.34
C GLU A 327 -12.60 -8.67 -12.60
N PRO A 328 -11.89 -8.78 -11.47
CA PRO A 328 -11.38 -7.62 -10.74
C PRO A 328 -10.47 -6.74 -11.61
N LEU A 329 -10.33 -5.48 -11.21
CA LEU A 329 -9.39 -4.56 -11.87
C LEU A 329 -7.95 -4.95 -11.53
N PRO A 330 -7.02 -4.77 -12.48
CA PRO A 330 -5.59 -4.80 -12.15
C PRO A 330 -5.28 -3.79 -11.04
N VAL A 331 -4.44 -4.19 -10.09
CA VAL A 331 -4.17 -3.42 -8.87
C VAL A 331 -3.64 -2.03 -9.21
N GLU A 332 -2.75 -1.93 -10.21
CA GLU A 332 -2.19 -0.66 -10.66
C GLU A 332 -3.25 0.31 -11.19
N GLN A 333 -4.35 -0.18 -11.79
CA GLN A 333 -5.45 0.66 -12.25
C GLN A 333 -6.33 1.14 -11.09
N ALA A 334 -6.62 0.26 -10.13
CA ALA A 334 -7.36 0.63 -8.93
C ALA A 334 -6.61 1.68 -8.10
N ILE A 335 -5.29 1.49 -7.92
CA ILE A 335 -4.41 2.46 -7.27
C ILE A 335 -4.41 3.79 -8.03
N ALA A 336 -4.37 3.77 -9.37
CA ALA A 336 -4.41 4.99 -10.17
C ALA A 336 -5.68 5.82 -9.93
N TYR A 337 -6.84 5.19 -9.69
CA TYR A 337 -8.06 5.89 -9.30
C TYR A 337 -7.96 6.48 -7.89
N ALA A 338 -7.46 5.71 -6.92
CA ALA A 338 -7.31 6.20 -5.55
C ALA A 338 -6.34 7.38 -5.46
N LEU A 339 -5.20 7.34 -6.17
CA LEU A 339 -4.23 8.43 -6.21
C LEU A 339 -4.80 9.73 -6.82
N GLU A 340 -5.76 9.65 -7.74
CA GLU A 340 -6.45 10.82 -8.29
C GLU A 340 -7.52 11.36 -7.32
N ALA A 341 -8.10 10.50 -6.47
CA ALA A 341 -9.12 10.87 -5.49
C ALA A 341 -8.54 11.46 -4.19
N LEU A 342 -7.38 10.97 -3.73
CA LEU A 342 -6.79 11.38 -2.45
C LEU A 342 -6.54 12.90 -2.32
N PRO A 343 -6.03 13.63 -3.34
CA PRO A 343 -5.90 15.09 -3.27
C PRO A 343 -7.23 15.82 -3.06
N ALA A 344 -8.34 15.28 -3.60
CA ALA A 344 -9.67 15.83 -3.39
C ALA A 344 -10.14 15.65 -1.93
N LEU A 345 -9.85 14.49 -1.33
CA LEU A 345 -10.14 14.25 0.08
C LEU A 345 -9.28 15.13 0.99
N GLY A 346 -7.97 15.24 0.72
CA GLY A 346 -7.08 16.16 1.45
C GLY A 346 -7.54 17.62 1.36
N TYR A 347 -8.03 18.06 0.19
CA TYR A 347 -8.63 19.39 0.01
C TYR A 347 -9.85 19.63 0.93
N LEU A 348 -10.72 18.62 1.11
CA LEU A 348 -11.87 18.69 2.01
C LEU A 348 -11.40 18.69 3.47
N HIS A 349 -10.50 17.78 3.84
CA HIS A 349 -9.96 17.67 5.21
C HIS A 349 -9.31 18.98 5.66
N GLY A 350 -8.52 19.63 4.79
CA GLY A 350 -7.90 20.93 5.05
C GLY A 350 -8.90 22.09 5.26
N ARG A 351 -10.19 21.89 4.96
CA ARG A 351 -11.29 22.83 5.22
C ARG A 351 -12.16 22.43 6.40
N GLY A 352 -11.79 21.38 7.13
CA GLY A 352 -12.61 20.82 8.21
C GLY A 352 -13.86 20.11 7.71
N LEU A 353 -13.82 19.56 6.48
CA LEU A 353 -14.88 18.78 5.87
C LEU A 353 -14.45 17.32 5.71
N VAL A 354 -15.40 16.40 5.82
CA VAL A 354 -15.23 14.95 5.57
C VAL A 354 -16.29 14.47 4.60
N TYR A 355 -15.94 13.48 3.77
CA TYR A 355 -16.76 13.02 2.66
C TYR A 355 -17.81 11.96 3.05
N CYS A 356 -17.47 11.07 3.98
CA CYS A 356 -18.31 10.06 4.64
C CYS A 356 -18.81 8.88 3.78
N ASP A 357 -18.87 8.99 2.45
CA ASP A 357 -19.43 7.93 1.59
C ASP A 357 -18.57 7.63 0.34
N PHE A 358 -17.24 7.56 0.48
CA PHE A 358 -16.37 7.24 -0.65
C PHE A 358 -16.47 5.75 -1.00
N LYS A 359 -16.92 5.47 -2.22
CA LYS A 359 -17.16 4.12 -2.76
C LYS A 359 -17.20 4.15 -4.28
N ILE A 360 -17.19 2.97 -4.90
CA ILE A 360 -17.17 2.80 -6.36
C ILE A 360 -18.36 3.46 -7.09
N ASP A 361 -19.51 3.62 -6.43
CA ASP A 361 -20.70 4.27 -7.00
C ASP A 361 -20.54 5.79 -7.14
N ASN A 362 -19.75 6.40 -6.27
CA ASN A 362 -19.68 7.86 -6.09
C ASN A 362 -18.51 8.49 -6.83
N VAL A 363 -17.85 7.74 -7.71
CA VAL A 363 -16.66 8.16 -8.44
C VAL A 363 -16.85 7.84 -9.93
N ILE A 364 -16.72 8.84 -10.79
CA ILE A 364 -16.86 8.73 -12.24
C ILE A 364 -15.54 9.02 -12.94
N GLN A 365 -15.17 8.15 -13.88
CA GLN A 365 -14.13 8.44 -14.86
C GLN A 365 -14.73 9.09 -16.11
N SER A 366 -14.18 10.24 -16.51
CA SER A 366 -14.51 10.97 -17.73
C SER A 366 -13.23 11.29 -18.50
N GLY A 367 -13.03 10.64 -19.65
CA GLY A 367 -11.75 10.68 -20.36
C GLY A 367 -10.62 10.15 -19.48
N ASP A 368 -9.66 11.02 -19.20
CA ASP A 368 -8.50 10.77 -18.33
C ASP A 368 -8.61 11.46 -16.95
N ALA A 369 -9.81 11.94 -16.60
CA ALA A 369 -10.07 12.59 -15.31
C ALA A 369 -11.01 11.75 -14.44
N LEU A 370 -10.84 11.87 -13.13
CA LEU A 370 -11.73 11.29 -12.13
C LEU A 370 -12.52 12.40 -11.43
N LYS A 371 -13.81 12.18 -11.18
CA LYS A 371 -14.64 13.09 -10.39
C LYS A 371 -15.44 12.35 -9.33
N ILE A 372 -15.41 12.87 -8.11
CA ILE A 372 -16.26 12.47 -7.00
C ILE A 372 -17.60 13.21 -7.12
N ILE A 373 -18.73 12.49 -7.16
CA ILE A 373 -20.02 13.04 -7.62
C ILE A 373 -21.14 13.14 -6.57
N ASP A 374 -21.00 12.56 -5.38
CA ASP A 374 -22.07 12.59 -4.37
C ASP A 374 -21.70 13.38 -3.11
N MET A 375 -21.98 14.68 -3.13
CA MET A 375 -21.73 15.57 -1.98
C MET A 375 -22.80 15.46 -0.89
N GLY A 376 -23.72 14.49 -0.97
CA GLY A 376 -24.87 14.38 -0.07
C GLY A 376 -24.52 14.06 1.39
N ALA A 377 -23.45 13.30 1.62
CA ALA A 377 -22.96 12.90 2.93
C ALA A 377 -21.84 13.80 3.48
N VAL A 378 -21.36 14.73 2.66
CA VAL A 378 -20.28 15.65 3.04
C VAL A 378 -20.75 16.56 4.16
N ARG A 379 -19.92 16.69 5.19
CA ARG A 379 -20.26 17.47 6.40
C ARG A 379 -19.03 18.06 7.05
N ARG A 380 -19.26 18.96 8.01
CA ARG A 380 -18.22 19.51 8.86
C ARG A 380 -17.85 18.54 9.98
N LEU A 381 -16.62 18.62 10.47
CA LEU A 381 -16.15 17.79 11.58
C LEU A 381 -16.92 18.04 12.89
N ASP A 382 -17.45 19.24 13.08
CA ASP A 382 -18.18 19.68 14.28
C ASP A 382 -19.71 19.51 14.17
N ASP A 383 -20.19 18.78 13.16
CA ASP A 383 -21.62 18.57 12.93
C ASP A 383 -22.16 17.35 13.72
N ASP A 384 -23.17 17.57 14.54
CA ASP A 384 -23.88 16.56 15.35
C ASP A 384 -25.09 15.93 14.62
N GLY A 385 -25.31 16.29 13.36
CA GLY A 385 -26.36 15.72 12.51
C GLY A 385 -26.26 14.21 12.27
N PRO A 386 -27.31 13.59 11.70
CA PRO A 386 -27.33 12.17 11.39
C PRO A 386 -26.20 11.79 10.41
N ILE A 387 -25.50 10.71 10.72
CA ILE A 387 -24.39 10.22 9.91
C ILE A 387 -24.91 9.19 8.89
N TYR A 388 -24.57 9.41 7.63
CA TYR A 388 -24.89 8.51 6.53
C TYR A 388 -23.62 7.85 6.01
N GLY A 389 -23.71 6.57 5.65
CA GLY A 389 -22.63 5.81 5.05
C GLY A 389 -23.11 4.45 4.56
N THR A 390 -22.26 3.78 3.79
CA THR A 390 -22.61 2.47 3.20
C THR A 390 -21.98 1.33 3.98
N ILE A 391 -22.81 0.37 4.42
CA ILE A 391 -22.36 -0.83 5.12
C ILE A 391 -21.33 -1.58 4.25
N GLY A 392 -20.23 -2.01 4.87
CA GLY A 392 -19.10 -2.68 4.21
C GLY A 392 -18.06 -1.73 3.62
N TYR A 393 -18.30 -0.42 3.62
CA TYR A 393 -17.32 0.62 3.32
C TYR A 393 -17.03 1.52 4.52
N GLN A 394 -18.06 1.79 5.32
CA GLN A 394 -18.00 2.71 6.45
C GLN A 394 -17.06 2.20 7.55
N ALA A 395 -16.29 3.10 8.14
CA ALA A 395 -15.40 2.77 9.26
C ALA A 395 -16.21 2.43 10.54
N PRO A 396 -15.77 1.46 11.35
CA PRO A 396 -16.54 0.94 12.48
C PRO A 396 -16.73 1.96 13.61
N GLU A 397 -15.77 2.87 13.82
CA GLU A 397 -15.79 3.87 14.88
C GLU A 397 -16.72 5.06 14.60
N ILE A 398 -17.25 5.20 13.38
CA ILE A 398 -18.11 6.35 13.02
C ILE A 398 -19.31 6.47 13.97
N ALA A 399 -19.86 5.35 14.44
CA ALA A 399 -20.99 5.35 15.36
C ALA A 399 -20.62 5.82 16.79
N THR A 400 -19.35 5.74 17.18
CA THR A 400 -18.89 6.11 18.53
C THR A 400 -18.18 7.46 18.55
N ASP A 401 -17.30 7.70 17.58
CA ASP A 401 -16.35 8.81 17.57
C ASP A 401 -16.74 9.88 16.54
N GLY A 402 -17.70 9.56 15.66
CA GLY A 402 -18.13 10.40 14.56
C GLY A 402 -17.19 10.36 13.35
N PRO A 403 -17.56 11.04 12.25
CA PRO A 403 -16.76 11.07 11.02
C PRO A 403 -15.47 11.88 11.20
N SER A 404 -14.38 11.35 10.66
CA SER A 404 -13.03 11.93 10.73
C SER A 404 -12.29 11.74 9.40
N PRO A 405 -11.17 12.46 9.17
CA PRO A 405 -10.30 12.17 8.04
C PRO A 405 -9.86 10.70 7.97
N ALA A 406 -9.53 10.10 9.12
CA ALA A 406 -9.17 8.68 9.23
C ALA A 406 -10.31 7.73 8.79
N SER A 407 -11.57 8.13 9.03
CA SER A 407 -12.74 7.35 8.59
C SER A 407 -12.98 7.45 7.07
N ASP A 408 -12.64 8.59 6.44
CA ASP A 408 -12.64 8.71 4.96
C ASP A 408 -11.54 7.83 4.35
N LEU A 409 -10.32 7.84 4.92
CA LEU A 409 -9.21 7.03 4.40
C LEU A 409 -9.48 5.52 4.52
N TYR A 410 -10.19 5.09 5.55
CA TYR A 410 -10.72 3.73 5.66
C TYR A 410 -11.56 3.36 4.43
N THR A 411 -12.50 4.22 4.04
CA THR A 411 -13.39 3.97 2.91
C THR A 411 -12.64 3.92 1.55
N VAL A 412 -11.51 4.62 1.42
CA VAL A 412 -10.60 4.50 0.26
C VAL A 412 -10.02 3.09 0.16
N ALA A 413 -9.53 2.54 1.27
CA ALA A 413 -8.98 1.18 1.28
C ALA A 413 -10.06 0.11 1.03
N ARG A 414 -11.26 0.27 1.60
CA ARG A 414 -12.42 -0.59 1.28
C ARG A 414 -12.77 -0.55 -0.20
N THR A 415 -12.72 0.63 -0.81
CA THR A 415 -12.93 0.81 -2.25
C THR A 415 -11.86 0.10 -3.08
N LEU A 416 -10.58 0.23 -2.70
CA LEU A 416 -9.48 -0.49 -3.35
C LEU A 416 -9.65 -2.01 -3.26
N ALA A 417 -9.99 -2.54 -2.08
CA ALA A 417 -10.25 -3.96 -1.88
C ALA A 417 -11.37 -4.47 -2.80
N VAL A 418 -12.51 -3.77 -2.83
CA VAL A 418 -13.63 -4.13 -3.73
C VAL A 418 -13.22 -4.10 -5.20
N LEU A 419 -12.38 -3.15 -5.63
CA LEU A 419 -11.95 -3.06 -7.02
C LEU A 419 -10.96 -4.16 -7.42
N THR A 420 -10.10 -4.62 -6.51
CA THR A 420 -8.89 -5.41 -6.84
C THR A 420 -9.01 -6.92 -6.64
N PHE A 421 -10.02 -7.39 -5.91
CA PHE A 421 -10.34 -8.81 -5.84
C PHE A 421 -11.84 -9.02 -5.70
N ASP A 422 -12.28 -10.29 -5.80
CA ASP A 422 -13.68 -10.64 -5.57
C ASP A 422 -13.98 -10.66 -4.08
N PHE A 423 -14.35 -9.50 -3.55
CA PHE A 423 -14.52 -9.31 -2.11
C PHE A 423 -15.89 -9.81 -1.61
N GLN A 424 -16.12 -11.12 -1.73
CA GLN A 424 -17.37 -11.74 -1.28
C GLN A 424 -17.58 -11.53 0.23
N GLY A 425 -18.80 -11.16 0.61
CA GLY A 425 -19.16 -10.91 2.01
C GLY A 425 -18.62 -9.61 2.62
N TYR A 426 -18.15 -8.65 1.82
CA TYR A 426 -17.64 -7.35 2.30
C TYR A 426 -18.64 -6.54 3.14
N SER A 427 -19.95 -6.78 2.99
CA SER A 427 -21.01 -6.14 3.79
C SER A 427 -21.56 -7.04 4.91
N THR A 428 -21.07 -8.29 5.02
CA THR A 428 -21.54 -9.30 5.98
C THR A 428 -20.37 -9.85 6.78
N THR A 429 -19.75 -10.95 6.33
CA THR A 429 -18.65 -11.64 7.04
C THR A 429 -17.45 -10.73 7.27
N TYR A 430 -17.10 -9.92 6.26
CA TYR A 430 -15.96 -9.01 6.27
C TYR A 430 -16.42 -7.55 6.40
N ARG A 431 -17.48 -7.31 7.18
CA ARG A 431 -18.06 -5.98 7.36
C ARG A 431 -17.02 -4.95 7.79
N ASP A 432 -16.22 -5.29 8.80
CA ASP A 432 -15.24 -4.40 9.44
C ASP A 432 -13.79 -4.95 9.34
N SER A 433 -13.56 -5.98 8.51
CA SER A 433 -12.27 -6.68 8.38
C SER A 433 -11.93 -7.02 6.92
N LEU A 434 -10.70 -7.45 6.66
CA LEU A 434 -10.25 -7.92 5.35
C LEU A 434 -9.93 -9.43 5.40
N PRO A 435 -10.09 -10.16 4.28
CA PRO A 435 -9.53 -11.51 4.15
C PRO A 435 -8.00 -11.46 4.12
N GLY A 436 -7.35 -12.52 4.59
CA GLY A 436 -5.88 -12.63 4.59
C GLY A 436 -5.30 -13.15 3.26
N PRO A 437 -3.97 -13.04 3.07
CA PRO A 437 -3.26 -13.45 1.86
C PRO A 437 -3.41 -14.95 1.56
N GLU A 438 -3.67 -15.79 2.55
CA GLU A 438 -3.95 -17.22 2.40
C GLU A 438 -5.20 -17.51 1.57
N SER A 439 -6.14 -16.56 1.50
CA SER A 439 -7.43 -16.70 0.80
C SER A 439 -7.51 -15.87 -0.48
N VAL A 440 -6.69 -14.81 -0.59
CA VAL A 440 -6.75 -13.86 -1.71
C VAL A 440 -5.39 -13.79 -2.41
N PRO A 441 -5.24 -14.39 -3.60
CA PRO A 441 -3.96 -14.47 -4.30
C PRO A 441 -3.28 -13.12 -4.57
N VAL A 442 -4.05 -12.06 -4.82
CA VAL A 442 -3.49 -10.72 -5.06
C VAL A 442 -2.84 -10.12 -3.81
N LEU A 443 -3.33 -10.46 -2.61
CA LEU A 443 -2.75 -10.02 -1.35
C LEU A 443 -1.47 -10.80 -1.02
N ALA A 444 -1.42 -12.10 -1.36
CA ALA A 444 -0.20 -12.90 -1.27
C ALA A 444 0.87 -12.46 -2.28
N ALA A 445 0.47 -12.05 -3.48
CA ALA A 445 1.39 -11.61 -4.51
C ALA A 445 2.03 -10.24 -4.23
N TYR A 446 1.32 -9.36 -3.53
CA TYR A 446 1.74 -7.98 -3.28
C TYR A 446 1.62 -7.63 -1.79
N GLU A 447 2.60 -8.05 -1.00
CA GLU A 447 2.62 -7.87 0.46
C GLU A 447 2.49 -6.40 0.87
N SER A 448 3.20 -5.49 0.21
CA SER A 448 3.13 -4.06 0.52
C SER A 448 1.72 -3.49 0.31
N TYR A 449 0.98 -4.02 -0.68
CA TYR A 449 -0.40 -3.63 -0.93
C TYR A 449 -1.34 -4.20 0.13
N TYR A 450 -1.11 -5.44 0.56
CA TYR A 450 -1.84 -6.01 1.68
C TYR A 450 -1.64 -5.20 2.97
N ARG A 451 -0.39 -4.92 3.35
CA ARG A 451 -0.07 -4.09 4.54
C ARG A 451 -0.66 -2.69 4.44
N PHE A 452 -0.66 -2.08 3.26
CA PHE A 452 -1.35 -0.82 3.01
C PHE A 452 -2.85 -0.87 3.31
N LEU A 453 -3.54 -1.91 2.83
CA LEU A 453 -4.97 -2.10 3.11
C LEU A 453 -5.22 -2.35 4.60
N VAL A 454 -4.40 -3.19 5.24
CA VAL A 454 -4.49 -3.44 6.69
C VAL A 454 -4.32 -2.15 7.48
N ARG A 455 -3.26 -1.36 7.25
CA ARG A 455 -3.05 -0.08 7.94
C ARG A 455 -4.20 0.89 7.73
N ALA A 456 -4.68 1.06 6.50
CA ALA A 456 -5.80 1.97 6.23
C ALA A 456 -7.12 1.50 6.86
N THR A 457 -7.26 0.19 7.11
CA THR A 457 -8.47 -0.40 7.71
C THR A 457 -8.31 -0.80 9.18
N ASP A 458 -7.27 -0.33 9.86
CA ASP A 458 -7.04 -0.64 11.28
C ASP A 458 -8.28 -0.21 12.11
N PRO A 459 -8.79 -1.07 13.02
CA PRO A 459 -9.90 -0.70 13.88
C PRO A 459 -9.65 0.56 14.71
N ASP A 460 -8.41 0.82 15.10
CA ASP A 460 -7.99 2.05 15.78
C ASP A 460 -7.69 3.15 14.76
N PRO A 461 -8.49 4.23 14.69
CA PRO A 461 -8.28 5.31 13.73
C PRO A 461 -6.92 6.02 13.90
N ALA A 462 -6.29 5.96 15.09
CA ALA A 462 -4.99 6.57 15.33
C ALA A 462 -3.83 5.81 14.67
N ARG A 463 -4.03 4.54 14.30
CA ARG A 463 -3.02 3.69 13.63
C ARG A 463 -3.05 3.78 12.10
N ARG A 464 -4.10 4.38 11.55
CA ARG A 464 -4.27 4.59 10.10
C ARG A 464 -3.31 5.68 9.59
N PHE A 465 -3.41 5.98 8.30
CA PHE A 465 -2.72 7.14 7.72
C PHE A 465 -3.23 8.44 8.34
N ALA A 466 -2.32 9.34 8.72
CA ALA A 466 -2.68 10.59 9.40
C ALA A 466 -3.29 11.62 8.43
N SER A 467 -3.03 11.49 7.13
CA SER A 467 -3.53 12.39 6.10
C SER A 467 -3.69 11.71 4.74
N ALA A 468 -4.47 12.32 3.85
CA ALA A 468 -4.62 11.86 2.48
C ALA A 468 -3.29 11.96 1.70
N GLU A 469 -2.46 12.94 2.02
CA GLU A 469 -1.12 13.12 1.46
C GLU A 469 -0.19 11.97 1.86
N GLU A 470 -0.14 11.61 3.14
CA GLU A 470 0.65 10.46 3.61
C GLU A 470 0.19 9.15 2.94
N MET A 471 -1.14 8.93 2.88
CA MET A 471 -1.71 7.77 2.21
C MET A 471 -1.33 7.74 0.72
N ALA A 472 -1.34 8.88 0.03
CA ALA A 472 -0.97 8.98 -1.38
C ALA A 472 0.52 8.71 -1.62
N ASP A 473 1.40 9.22 -0.76
CA ASP A 473 2.84 8.99 -0.83
C ASP A 473 3.15 7.49 -0.69
N GLN A 474 2.60 6.84 0.34
CA GLN A 474 2.80 5.40 0.57
C GLN A 474 2.19 4.55 -0.54
N LEU A 475 0.97 4.87 -1.00
CA LEU A 475 0.33 4.16 -2.10
C LEU A 475 1.09 4.31 -3.43
N THR A 476 1.76 5.44 -3.65
CA THR A 476 2.64 5.65 -4.81
C THR A 476 3.89 4.77 -4.73
N GLY A 477 4.47 4.58 -3.53
CA GLY A 477 5.56 3.63 -3.29
C GLY A 477 5.13 2.19 -3.63
N VAL A 478 3.98 1.78 -3.10
CA VAL A 478 3.36 0.47 -3.40
C VAL A 478 3.12 0.28 -4.90
N LEU A 479 2.61 1.31 -5.60
CA LEU A 479 2.40 1.25 -7.05
C LEU A 479 3.70 1.02 -7.82
N ARG A 480 4.78 1.70 -7.45
CA ARG A 480 6.09 1.54 -8.10
C ARG A 480 6.62 0.13 -7.96
N GLU A 481 6.49 -0.45 -6.77
CA GLU A 481 6.88 -1.83 -6.49
C GLU A 481 6.09 -2.83 -7.34
N ILE A 482 4.75 -2.75 -7.32
CA ILE A 482 3.88 -3.63 -8.12
C ILE A 482 4.27 -3.58 -9.59
N LEU A 483 4.40 -2.37 -10.15
CA LEU A 483 4.76 -2.21 -11.55
C LEU A 483 6.16 -2.74 -11.86
N ALA A 484 7.13 -2.57 -10.96
CA ALA A 484 8.48 -3.09 -11.10
C ALA A 484 8.52 -4.62 -11.08
N LEU A 485 7.72 -5.26 -10.22
CA LEU A 485 7.55 -6.71 -10.20
C LEU A 485 6.89 -7.24 -11.48
N GLN A 486 5.94 -6.49 -12.05
CA GLN A 486 5.20 -6.90 -13.25
C GLN A 486 6.05 -6.87 -14.53
N ASP A 487 6.86 -5.83 -14.74
CA ASP A 487 7.59 -5.62 -16.00
C ASP A 487 9.12 -5.67 -15.89
N GLY A 488 9.65 -5.88 -14.68
CA GLY A 488 11.08 -5.95 -14.39
C GLY A 488 11.81 -4.62 -14.54
N ARG A 489 11.10 -3.49 -14.60
CA ARG A 489 11.70 -2.15 -14.75
C ARG A 489 11.69 -1.40 -13.43
N PRO A 490 12.87 -0.99 -12.91
CA PRO A 490 12.97 -0.18 -11.72
C PRO A 490 12.27 1.18 -11.90
N ARG A 491 11.60 1.63 -10.85
CA ARG A 491 10.87 2.90 -10.77
C ARG A 491 11.34 3.66 -9.54
N PRO A 492 12.60 4.16 -9.55
CA PRO A 492 13.23 4.74 -8.36
C PRO A 492 12.54 6.00 -7.90
N SER A 493 12.64 6.29 -6.59
CA SER A 493 12.06 7.50 -6.03
C SER A 493 12.72 7.98 -4.75
N LEU A 494 12.68 9.29 -4.55
CA LEU A 494 13.16 9.88 -3.31
C LEU A 494 12.10 9.71 -2.23
N SER A 495 12.47 8.98 -1.17
CA SER A 495 11.65 8.87 0.03
C SER A 495 11.47 10.23 0.72
N THR A 496 10.25 10.49 1.18
CA THR A 496 9.90 11.64 2.04
C THR A 496 10.20 11.38 3.51
N LEU A 497 10.41 10.11 3.90
CA LEU A 497 10.66 9.67 5.27
C LEU A 497 12.11 9.32 5.54
N PHE A 498 12.84 8.82 4.54
CA PHE A 498 14.23 8.39 4.66
C PHE A 498 15.17 9.16 3.73
N GLY A 499 16.42 9.32 4.17
CA GLY A 499 17.53 9.76 3.32
C GLY A 499 17.93 8.68 2.31
N PRO A 500 18.82 9.00 1.36
CA PRO A 500 19.37 8.01 0.43
C PRO A 500 20.31 7.03 1.16
N GLU A 501 20.55 5.87 0.56
CA GLU A 501 21.66 5.00 0.97
C GLU A 501 23.00 5.71 0.67
N LEU A 502 23.78 5.99 1.72
CA LEU A 502 25.06 6.72 1.59
C LEU A 502 26.27 5.78 1.55
N ARG A 503 26.15 4.56 2.07
CA ARG A 503 27.23 3.59 2.17
C ARG A 503 26.71 2.20 1.84
N VAL A 504 27.49 1.46 1.05
CA VAL A 504 27.29 0.03 0.81
C VAL A 504 28.39 -0.70 1.56
N VAL A 505 28.01 -1.65 2.42
CA VAL A 505 28.95 -2.52 3.11
C VAL A 505 29.12 -3.83 2.34
N ASP A 506 30.24 -4.51 2.55
CA ASP A 506 30.46 -5.89 2.08
C ASP A 506 30.37 -6.10 0.56
N THR A 507 30.91 -5.14 -0.18
CA THR A 507 31.04 -5.23 -1.65
C THR A 507 31.94 -6.37 -2.12
N GLU A 508 32.81 -6.89 -1.25
CA GLU A 508 33.56 -8.12 -1.48
C GLU A 508 32.69 -9.32 -1.12
N VAL A 509 31.86 -9.79 -2.05
CA VAL A 509 30.88 -10.87 -1.84
C VAL A 509 31.55 -12.23 -1.59
N VAL A 510 32.63 -12.52 -2.31
CA VAL A 510 33.36 -13.80 -2.24
C VAL A 510 34.76 -13.55 -1.71
N GLN A 511 35.13 -14.22 -0.63
CA GLN A 511 36.44 -14.11 0.01
C GLN A 511 37.45 -15.09 -0.61
N PRO A 512 38.76 -14.86 -0.42
CA PRO A 512 39.76 -15.87 -0.75
C PRO A 512 39.52 -17.17 0.05
N PRO A 513 39.73 -18.34 -0.57
CA PRO A 513 39.59 -19.62 0.12
C PRO A 513 40.63 -19.78 1.22
N VAL A 514 40.24 -20.38 2.35
CA VAL A 514 41.19 -20.88 3.37
C VAL A 514 41.64 -22.30 3.03
N ARG A 515 40.73 -23.10 2.45
CA ARG A 515 40.98 -24.46 1.97
C ARG A 515 40.52 -24.59 0.50
N PRO A 516 41.23 -25.35 -0.34
CA PRO A 516 40.77 -25.63 -1.70
C PRO A 516 39.44 -26.40 -1.70
N GLY A 517 38.50 -26.00 -2.54
CA GLY A 517 37.18 -26.60 -2.72
C GLY A 517 36.05 -25.96 -1.90
N GLU A 518 36.32 -24.94 -1.08
CA GLU A 518 35.34 -24.35 -0.15
C GLU A 518 35.01 -22.90 -0.52
N LEU A 519 33.85 -22.68 -1.15
CA LEU A 519 33.36 -21.33 -1.46
C LEU A 519 33.07 -20.58 -0.16
N ARG A 520 33.83 -19.51 0.08
CA ARG A 520 33.61 -18.63 1.23
C ARG A 520 32.89 -17.36 0.81
N VAL A 521 31.61 -17.28 1.14
CA VAL A 521 30.82 -16.04 1.04
C VAL A 521 31.15 -15.16 2.24
N THR A 522 31.28 -13.86 2.02
CA THR A 522 31.53 -12.90 3.10
C THR A 522 30.34 -12.87 4.06
N ALA A 523 30.59 -13.11 5.34
CA ALA A 523 29.60 -12.91 6.38
C ALA A 523 29.30 -11.41 6.51
N LEU A 524 28.02 -11.06 6.62
CA LEU A 524 27.58 -9.69 6.82
C LEU A 524 27.93 -9.22 8.24
N ASP A 525 28.57 -8.05 8.37
CA ASP A 525 28.82 -7.40 9.66
C ASP A 525 27.53 -6.69 10.13
N PRO A 526 26.88 -7.12 11.22
CA PRO A 526 25.61 -6.54 11.66
C PRO A 526 25.71 -5.05 12.01
N ALA A 527 26.80 -4.63 12.67
CA ALA A 527 26.99 -3.25 13.07
C ALA A 527 27.26 -2.36 11.86
N ALA A 528 28.10 -2.82 10.93
CA ALA A 528 28.37 -2.08 9.71
C ALA A 528 27.13 -1.97 8.81
N ALA A 529 26.34 -3.04 8.69
CA ALA A 529 25.09 -3.07 7.93
C ALA A 529 24.04 -2.14 8.54
N ALA A 530 23.82 -2.19 9.85
CA ALA A 530 22.89 -1.30 10.55
C ALA A 530 23.26 0.18 10.36
N LEU A 531 24.54 0.52 10.46
CA LEU A 531 24.99 1.90 10.25
C LEU A 531 24.98 2.32 8.77
N ALA A 532 24.87 1.39 7.83
CA ALA A 532 24.70 1.69 6.41
C ALA A 532 23.24 1.94 6.00
N LEU A 533 22.27 1.50 6.80
CA LEU A 533 20.85 1.71 6.53
C LEU A 533 20.49 3.20 6.38
N PRO A 534 19.49 3.51 5.51
CA PRO A 534 18.97 4.86 5.37
C PRO A 534 18.58 5.50 6.70
N VAL A 535 18.89 6.78 6.86
CA VAL A 535 18.58 7.53 8.08
C VAL A 535 17.21 8.21 7.92
N PRO A 536 16.32 8.14 8.92
CA PRO A 536 15.09 8.93 8.94
C PRO A 536 15.37 10.42 8.70
N ARG A 537 14.52 11.08 7.92
CA ARG A 537 14.62 12.52 7.67
C ARG A 537 14.20 13.28 8.90
N VAL A 538 14.94 14.36 9.16
CA VAL A 538 14.62 15.32 10.21
C VAL A 538 13.31 16.03 9.86
N ASP A 539 12.38 16.08 10.82
CA ASP A 539 11.15 16.83 10.72
C ASP A 539 11.44 18.33 10.51
N PRO A 540 10.99 18.94 9.40
CA PRO A 540 11.23 20.35 9.14
C PRO A 540 10.55 21.30 10.17
N ALA A 541 9.58 20.81 10.93
CA ALA A 541 8.93 21.57 12.01
C ALA A 541 9.72 21.56 13.32
N ASP A 542 10.75 20.72 13.45
CA ASP A 542 11.58 20.66 14.65
C ASP A 542 12.40 21.95 14.85
N PRO A 543 12.48 22.52 16.07
CA PRO A 543 13.24 23.74 16.35
C PRO A 543 14.74 23.62 16.02
N ASN A 544 15.29 22.41 15.98
CA ASN A 544 16.68 22.14 15.64
C ASN A 544 16.89 21.73 14.17
N ALA A 545 15.85 21.68 13.33
CA ALA A 545 15.97 21.17 11.95
C ALA A 545 17.09 21.86 11.14
N GLY A 546 17.13 23.20 11.18
CA GLY A 546 18.17 23.98 10.50
C GLY A 546 19.56 23.80 11.11
N PHE A 547 19.65 23.57 12.43
CA PHE A 547 20.90 23.28 13.13
C PHE A 547 21.44 21.89 12.75
N LEU A 548 20.59 20.86 12.81
CA LEU A 548 20.93 19.47 12.47
C LEU A 548 21.38 19.32 11.01
N ALA A 549 20.80 20.10 10.10
CA ALA A 549 21.24 20.14 8.70
C ALA A 549 22.72 20.53 8.53
N THR A 550 23.30 21.28 9.48
CA THR A 550 24.74 21.63 9.46
C THR A 550 25.66 20.49 9.91
N LEU A 551 25.11 19.47 10.59
CA LEU A 551 25.85 18.35 11.18
C LEU A 551 25.80 17.06 10.34
N LEU A 552 25.20 17.10 9.15
CA LEU A 552 25.03 15.91 8.30
C LEU A 552 26.35 15.27 7.86
N ALA A 553 27.41 16.07 7.70
CA ALA A 553 28.74 15.61 7.29
C ALA A 553 29.77 15.67 8.44
N ALA A 554 29.34 16.00 9.66
CA ALA A 554 30.23 16.09 10.80
C ALA A 554 30.64 14.70 11.29
N ASP A 555 31.89 14.58 11.76
CA ASP A 555 32.35 13.39 12.47
C ASP A 555 31.48 13.16 13.73
N PRO A 556 31.19 11.91 14.13
CA PRO A 556 30.32 11.64 15.29
C PRO A 556 30.76 12.32 16.59
N GLU A 557 32.06 12.47 16.87
CA GLU A 557 32.52 13.17 18.07
C GLU A 557 32.26 14.68 17.99
N GLU A 558 32.54 15.29 16.84
CA GLU A 558 32.25 16.70 16.58
C GLU A 558 30.75 16.98 16.63
N ALA A 559 29.93 16.07 16.10
CA ALA A 559 28.48 16.15 16.15
C ALA A 559 27.98 16.13 17.60
N LEU A 560 28.47 15.22 18.45
CA LEU A 560 28.11 15.18 19.88
C LEU A 560 28.50 16.47 20.60
N ALA A 561 29.71 16.99 20.35
CA ALA A 561 30.15 18.25 20.93
C ALA A 561 29.26 19.42 20.48
N ALA A 562 28.86 19.46 19.21
CA ALA A 562 27.98 20.50 18.68
C ALA A 562 26.55 20.41 19.24
N LEU A 563 26.00 19.20 19.43
CA LEU A 563 24.64 18.99 19.94
C LEU A 563 24.43 19.58 21.35
N ALA A 564 25.51 19.75 22.14
CA ALA A 564 25.44 20.46 23.42
C ALA A 564 25.00 21.93 23.27
N GLY A 565 25.21 22.54 22.11
CA GLY A 565 24.79 23.90 21.76
C GLY A 565 23.45 23.98 21.00
N ALA A 566 22.70 22.88 20.91
CA ALA A 566 21.43 22.85 20.17
C ALA A 566 20.40 23.84 20.76
N PRO A 567 19.63 24.56 19.91
CA PRO A 567 18.61 25.53 20.35
C PRO A 567 17.56 25.00 21.35
N ALA A 568 17.16 23.73 21.24
CA ALA A 568 16.16 23.12 22.10
C ALA A 568 16.47 21.64 22.36
N ASP A 569 16.02 21.11 23.50
CA ASP A 569 16.00 19.67 23.77
C ASP A 569 14.76 19.07 23.08
N SER A 570 14.97 18.43 21.93
CA SER A 570 13.94 17.90 21.04
C SER A 570 14.18 16.43 20.72
N VAL A 571 13.16 15.77 20.16
CA VAL A 571 13.27 14.38 19.70
C VAL A 571 14.37 14.25 18.64
N GLU A 572 14.40 15.14 17.65
CA GLU A 572 15.38 15.08 16.56
C GLU A 572 16.82 15.24 17.03
N ARG A 573 17.05 16.15 17.98
CA ARG A 573 18.36 16.32 18.63
C ARG A 573 18.78 15.02 19.32
N ARG A 574 17.89 14.41 20.11
CA ARG A 574 18.16 13.17 20.86
C ARG A 574 18.37 11.97 19.93
N LEU A 575 17.64 11.87 18.82
CA LEU A 575 17.85 10.84 17.81
C LEU A 575 19.22 10.99 17.13
N ARG A 576 19.66 12.22 16.82
CA ARG A 576 21.01 12.45 16.28
C ARG A 576 22.12 12.11 17.30
N GLU A 577 21.89 12.39 18.58
CA GLU A 577 22.78 12.02 19.70
C GLU A 577 22.90 10.49 19.81
N LEU A 578 21.76 9.78 19.85
CA LEU A 578 21.70 8.32 19.83
C LEU A 578 22.47 7.73 18.63
N ARG A 579 22.24 8.28 17.43
CA ARG A 579 22.95 7.84 16.22
C ARG A 579 24.47 8.01 16.34
N ALA A 580 24.95 9.14 16.86
CA ALA A 580 26.37 9.38 17.03
C ALA A 580 27.01 8.40 18.05
N HIS A 581 26.28 8.05 19.12
CA HIS A 581 26.74 7.03 20.06
C HIS A 581 26.87 5.64 19.42
N LEU A 582 25.92 5.25 18.56
CA LEU A 582 26.00 4.01 17.79
C LEU A 582 27.18 4.02 16.81
N GLU A 583 27.41 5.14 16.11
CA GLU A 583 28.54 5.31 15.19
C GLU A 583 29.91 5.20 15.89
N LEU A 584 29.98 5.58 17.17
CA LEU A 584 31.19 5.49 18.00
C LEU A 584 31.34 4.15 18.75
N GLY A 585 30.42 3.20 18.58
CA GLY A 585 30.42 1.93 19.31
C GLY A 585 30.12 2.07 20.82
N ARG A 586 29.50 3.18 21.25
CA ARG A 586 29.16 3.45 22.66
C ARG A 586 27.81 2.80 23.01
N HIS A 587 27.74 1.48 22.95
CA HIS A 587 26.48 0.70 23.03
C HIS A 587 25.68 0.94 24.31
N ALA A 588 26.33 0.96 25.48
CA ALA A 588 25.65 1.20 26.76
C ALA A 588 24.94 2.58 26.80
N THR A 589 25.65 3.63 26.39
CA THR A 589 25.11 4.99 26.34
C THR A 589 24.00 5.12 25.29
N ALA A 590 24.13 4.45 24.14
CA ALA A 590 23.07 4.39 23.15
C ALA A 590 21.81 3.72 23.70
N GLY A 591 21.94 2.60 24.44
CA GLY A 591 20.81 1.93 25.09
C GLY A 591 20.09 2.81 26.11
N GLU A 592 20.83 3.57 26.94
CA GLU A 592 20.25 4.53 27.89
C GLU A 592 19.50 5.66 27.18
N ALA A 593 20.07 6.21 26.11
CA ALA A 593 19.44 7.25 25.31
C ALA A 593 18.15 6.75 24.62
N LEU A 594 18.17 5.52 24.08
CA LEU A 594 16.99 4.88 23.50
C LEU A 594 15.90 4.65 24.54
N ALA A 595 16.22 4.06 25.70
CA ALA A 595 15.23 3.82 26.76
C ALA A 595 14.55 5.12 27.24
N SER A 596 15.31 6.22 27.28
CA SER A 596 14.77 7.55 27.56
C SER A 596 13.82 8.04 26.46
N LEU A 597 14.16 7.82 25.19
CA LEU A 597 13.29 8.17 24.05
C LEU A 597 12.00 7.34 24.06
N GLU A 598 12.08 6.02 24.24
CA GLU A 598 10.91 5.13 24.28
C GLU A 598 9.92 5.49 25.38
N LYS A 599 10.43 5.88 26.55
CA LYS A 599 9.58 6.31 27.67
C LYS A 599 8.83 7.61 27.37
N ASN A 600 9.45 8.53 26.64
CA ASN A 600 8.90 9.87 26.40
C ASN A 600 8.11 9.96 25.09
N HIS A 601 8.42 9.12 24.11
CA HIS A 601 7.88 9.14 22.74
C HIS A 601 7.62 7.71 22.22
N PRO A 602 6.76 6.91 22.89
CA PRO A 602 6.53 5.51 22.52
C PRO A 602 5.87 5.34 21.14
N ASP A 603 5.11 6.33 20.69
CA ASP A 603 4.35 6.29 19.43
C ASP A 603 5.14 6.85 18.23
N ASP A 604 6.37 7.32 18.43
CA ASP A 604 7.20 7.86 17.35
C ASP A 604 7.91 6.72 16.62
N TRP A 605 7.51 6.48 15.36
CA TRP A 605 8.09 5.43 14.52
C TRP A 605 9.61 5.54 14.35
N ARG A 606 10.19 6.75 14.45
CA ARG A 606 11.65 6.92 14.38
C ARG A 606 12.31 6.27 15.58
N VAL A 607 11.70 6.34 16.77
CA VAL A 607 12.20 5.66 17.96
C VAL A 607 12.17 4.15 17.75
N VAL A 608 11.11 3.61 17.14
CA VAL A 608 11.02 2.18 16.76
C VAL A 608 12.11 1.80 15.75
N TRP A 609 12.36 2.63 14.73
CA TRP A 609 13.46 2.43 13.80
C TRP A 609 14.82 2.35 14.51
N TYR A 610 15.07 3.26 15.46
CA TYR A 610 16.31 3.26 16.24
C TYR A 610 16.39 2.14 17.28
N ARG A 611 15.27 1.58 17.74
CA ARG A 611 15.24 0.31 18.47
C ARG A 611 15.82 -0.80 17.61
N GLY A 612 15.35 -0.93 16.37
CA GLY A 612 15.87 -1.92 15.42
C GLY A 612 17.37 -1.76 15.15
N LEU A 613 17.82 -0.52 14.92
CA LEU A 613 19.25 -0.23 14.74
C LEU A 613 20.09 -0.58 15.96
N THR A 614 19.64 -0.21 17.16
CA THR A 614 20.38 -0.48 18.40
C THR A 614 20.47 -1.98 18.67
N ALA A 615 19.40 -2.73 18.39
CA ALA A 615 19.38 -4.18 18.52
C ALA A 615 20.32 -4.87 17.50
N LEU A 616 20.32 -4.47 16.22
CA LEU A 616 21.27 -5.00 15.23
C LEU A 616 22.73 -4.76 15.62
N VAL A 617 23.03 -3.54 16.08
CA VAL A 617 24.39 -3.19 16.52
C VAL A 617 24.76 -3.97 17.79
N GLY A 618 23.80 -4.17 18.71
CA GLY A 618 23.97 -4.96 19.93
C GLY A 618 24.25 -6.44 19.66
N ALA A 619 23.61 -7.02 18.64
CA ALA A 619 23.84 -8.41 18.22
C ALA A 619 25.32 -8.66 17.83
N ALA A 620 25.97 -7.69 17.18
CA ALA A 620 27.39 -7.78 16.85
C ALA A 620 28.29 -7.78 18.11
N ALA A 621 27.94 -7.01 19.13
CA ALA A 621 28.69 -6.97 20.39
C ALA A 621 28.55 -8.29 21.17
N ALA A 622 27.33 -8.83 21.26
CA ALA A 622 27.07 -10.11 21.91
C ALA A 622 27.83 -11.28 21.25
N ALA A 623 27.94 -11.27 19.92
CA ALA A 623 28.73 -12.25 19.18
C ALA A 623 30.25 -12.07 19.35
N GLY A 624 30.73 -10.86 19.68
CA GLY A 624 32.13 -10.54 19.89
C GLY A 624 32.66 -10.90 21.28
N ASP A 625 31.83 -10.76 22.31
CA ASP A 625 32.22 -11.00 23.71
C ASP A 625 32.49 -12.49 24.00
N GLU A 626 31.74 -13.43 23.40
CA GLU A 626 32.01 -14.88 23.57
C GLU A 626 33.27 -15.37 22.83
N ALA A 627 33.60 -14.76 21.67
CA ALA A 627 34.84 -15.07 20.96
C ALA A 627 36.09 -14.61 21.76
N GLY A 628 35.92 -13.63 22.66
CA GLY A 628 36.94 -13.20 23.62
C GLY A 628 37.12 -14.18 24.80
N ASP A 629 36.03 -14.76 25.30
CA ASP A 629 36.05 -15.72 26.42
C ASP A 629 36.53 -17.13 25.99
N GLU A 630 36.25 -17.58 24.76
CA GLU A 630 36.80 -18.85 24.24
C GLU A 630 38.32 -18.78 23.98
N ALA A 631 38.85 -17.59 23.66
CA ALA A 631 40.28 -17.39 23.45
C ALA A 631 41.11 -17.50 24.74
N ASP A 632 40.50 -17.32 25.93
CA ASP A 632 41.16 -17.41 27.24
C ASP A 632 41.00 -18.81 27.89
N ALA A 633 40.18 -19.70 27.31
CA ALA A 633 39.95 -21.06 27.78
C ALA A 633 40.80 -22.14 27.06
N GLY A 634 41.53 -21.77 25.99
CA GLY A 634 42.34 -22.67 25.17
C GLY A 634 43.71 -23.02 25.76
N GLY A 635 43.75 -23.60 26.97
CA GLY A 635 44.98 -23.95 27.67
C GLY A 635 44.86 -25.19 28.56
N ALA A 636 44.48 -26.35 28.01
CA ALA A 636 44.70 -27.63 28.66
C ALA A 636 44.80 -28.78 27.65
N GLU A 637 45.97 -29.43 27.62
CA GLU A 637 46.25 -30.68 26.92
C GLU A 637 45.40 -31.84 27.47
N GLY A 638 44.96 -32.75 26.58
CA GLY A 638 44.22 -33.95 26.94
C GLY A 638 44.21 -35.01 25.84
N ASP A 639 45.20 -35.90 25.94
CA ASP A 639 45.44 -37.25 25.41
C ASP A 639 44.38 -37.97 24.52
N GLU A 640 44.93 -38.75 23.57
CA GLU A 640 44.26 -39.59 22.58
C GLU A 640 43.58 -40.83 23.21
N THR A 641 42.44 -41.27 22.67
CA THR A 641 42.14 -42.71 22.49
C THR A 641 41.04 -42.94 21.46
N ALA A 642 41.27 -43.96 20.63
CA ALA A 642 40.48 -44.34 19.46
C ALA A 642 39.19 -45.13 19.78
N GLY A 643 38.20 -45.04 18.90
CA GLY A 643 37.02 -45.89 18.86
C GLY A 643 36.21 -45.74 17.56
N ASP A 644 36.03 -46.87 16.88
CA ASP A 644 35.54 -47.08 15.51
C ASP A 644 34.00 -47.12 15.38
N GLY A 645 33.46 -46.85 14.17
CA GLY A 645 32.26 -47.54 13.67
C GLY A 645 30.90 -46.83 13.47
N THR A 646 30.66 -46.37 12.23
CA THR A 646 29.51 -46.74 11.34
C THR A 646 28.07 -46.16 11.53
N THR A 647 27.66 -45.33 10.54
CA THR A 647 26.36 -45.09 9.85
C THR A 647 25.02 -44.88 10.59
N GLY A 648 24.28 -43.87 10.13
CA GLY A 648 22.81 -43.83 10.20
C GLY A 648 22.21 -42.53 9.65
N ALA A 649 21.48 -42.61 8.56
CA ALA A 649 20.75 -41.50 7.94
C ALA A 649 19.34 -41.32 8.54
N ALA A 650 18.87 -40.07 8.55
CA ALA A 650 17.49 -39.56 8.55
C ALA A 650 16.56 -39.88 9.74
N ALA A 651 16.04 -38.83 10.40
CA ALA A 651 14.61 -38.48 10.43
C ALA A 651 14.34 -37.25 11.32
N ALA A 652 13.41 -36.41 10.86
CA ALA A 652 12.82 -35.28 11.56
C ALA A 652 12.11 -35.69 12.87
N GLY A 653 12.15 -34.81 13.87
CA GLY A 653 11.45 -34.99 15.13
C GLY A 653 11.69 -33.82 16.08
N ASP A 654 10.68 -32.96 16.15
CA ASP A 654 10.40 -31.87 17.07
C ASP A 654 10.90 -32.07 18.52
N GLY A 655 11.32 -30.98 19.15
CA GLY A 655 11.65 -30.92 20.58
C GLY A 655 13.13 -31.03 20.93
N THR A 656 13.93 -30.02 20.60
CA THR A 656 15.17 -29.74 21.35
C THR A 656 15.15 -28.28 21.71
N THR A 657 15.18 -27.96 23.01
CA THR A 657 15.49 -26.61 23.50
C THR A 657 16.90 -26.26 23.01
N GLY A 658 16.97 -25.66 21.83
CA GLY A 658 18.20 -25.20 21.22
C GLY A 658 18.74 -24.04 22.04
N ALA A 659 20.01 -24.10 22.42
CA ALA A 659 20.70 -22.91 22.89
C ALA A 659 20.61 -21.86 21.76
N GLU A 660 19.95 -20.74 22.04
CA GLU A 660 19.86 -19.62 21.09
C GLU A 660 21.27 -19.15 20.74
N ARG A 661 21.53 -18.88 19.47
CA ARG A 661 22.83 -18.35 19.05
C ARG A 661 23.06 -16.99 19.73
N PRO A 662 24.31 -16.64 20.10
CA PRO A 662 24.62 -15.32 20.65
C PRO A 662 24.13 -14.22 19.70
N GLY A 663 23.37 -13.26 20.23
CA GLY A 663 22.80 -12.16 19.45
C GLY A 663 21.49 -12.46 18.72
N GLU A 664 20.99 -13.71 18.73
CA GLU A 664 19.78 -14.09 17.98
C GLU A 664 18.51 -13.41 18.50
N ALA A 665 18.39 -13.23 19.82
CA ALA A 665 17.29 -12.48 20.44
C ALA A 665 17.28 -11.01 19.99
N GLU A 666 18.46 -10.37 19.95
CA GLU A 666 18.62 -9.01 19.46
C GLU A 666 18.28 -8.89 17.97
N LEU A 667 18.67 -9.87 17.15
CA LEU A 667 18.30 -9.90 15.73
C LEU A 667 16.80 -10.01 15.51
N ARG A 668 16.10 -10.83 16.31
CA ARG A 668 14.63 -10.92 16.27
C ARG A 668 13.96 -9.63 16.72
N ALA A 669 14.43 -9.03 17.82
CA ALA A 669 13.94 -7.74 18.30
C ALA A 669 14.15 -6.63 17.24
N ALA A 670 15.26 -6.71 16.49
CA ALA A 670 15.49 -5.82 15.37
C ALA A 670 14.49 -6.03 14.23
N ALA A 671 14.27 -7.29 13.83
CA ALA A 671 13.30 -7.65 12.80
C ALA A 671 11.89 -7.17 13.16
N GLU A 672 11.42 -7.41 14.39
CA GLU A 672 10.13 -6.93 14.88
C GLU A 672 9.99 -5.41 14.81
N ALA A 673 11.05 -4.68 15.16
CA ALA A 673 11.04 -3.22 15.10
C ALA A 673 10.98 -2.71 13.65
N PHE A 674 11.73 -3.31 12.72
CA PHE A 674 11.67 -2.93 11.30
C PHE A 674 10.36 -3.36 10.63
N ASP A 675 9.79 -4.49 11.03
CA ASP A 675 8.50 -4.98 10.55
C ASP A 675 7.37 -4.04 10.96
N ALA A 676 7.38 -3.53 12.20
CA ALA A 676 6.44 -2.49 12.64
C ALA A 676 6.57 -1.18 11.82
N VAL A 677 7.79 -0.81 11.41
CA VAL A 677 8.01 0.34 10.52
C VAL A 677 7.54 0.03 9.10
N TYR A 678 7.64 -1.22 8.64
CA TYR A 678 7.10 -1.64 7.34
C TYR A 678 5.57 -1.63 7.32
N ASP A 679 4.91 -2.10 8.39
CA ASP A 679 3.46 -1.98 8.57
C ASP A 679 2.99 -0.54 8.55
N ALA A 680 3.75 0.36 9.20
CA ALA A 680 3.48 1.78 9.12
C ALA A 680 3.72 2.30 7.70
N PHE A 681 4.83 1.99 7.04
CA PHE A 681 5.20 2.59 5.76
C PHE A 681 5.42 1.55 4.65
N PRO A 682 4.34 0.94 4.15
CA PRO A 682 4.43 -0.16 3.19
C PRO A 682 5.03 0.25 1.84
N GLY A 683 5.01 1.54 1.50
CA GLY A 683 5.60 2.07 0.28
C GLY A 683 7.13 2.25 0.34
N GLU A 684 7.74 2.13 1.52
CA GLU A 684 9.17 2.44 1.72
C GLU A 684 10.07 1.22 1.48
N SER A 685 11.22 1.45 0.82
CA SER A 685 12.24 0.40 0.60
C SER A 685 13.21 0.24 1.78
N ALA A 686 13.38 1.28 2.61
CA ALA A 686 14.29 1.26 3.75
C ALA A 686 13.96 0.16 4.79
N PRO A 687 12.70 0.00 5.27
CA PRO A 687 12.39 -1.08 6.21
C PRO A 687 12.52 -2.47 5.58
N LYS A 688 12.18 -2.63 4.29
CA LYS A 688 12.38 -3.90 3.57
C LYS A 688 13.85 -4.28 3.47
N LEU A 689 14.74 -3.31 3.23
CA LEU A 689 16.19 -3.56 3.23
C LEU A 689 16.68 -3.96 4.62
N ALA A 690 16.16 -3.33 5.69
CA ALA A 690 16.51 -3.70 7.06
C ALA A 690 16.04 -5.11 7.42
N LEU A 691 14.82 -5.50 7.00
CA LEU A 691 14.31 -6.86 7.15
C LEU A 691 15.13 -7.89 6.37
N ALA A 692 15.57 -7.56 5.15
CA ALA A 692 16.47 -8.42 4.38
C ALA A 692 17.78 -8.71 5.12
N ILE A 693 18.36 -7.69 5.75
CA ILE A 693 19.57 -7.81 6.58
C ILE A 693 19.30 -8.69 7.81
N CYS A 694 18.20 -8.45 8.52
CA CYS A 694 17.81 -9.27 9.68
C CYS A 694 17.63 -10.74 9.29
N ALA A 695 16.92 -11.02 8.20
CA ALA A 695 16.70 -12.38 7.69
C ALA A 695 18.02 -13.06 7.30
N GLU A 696 18.93 -12.35 6.60
CA GLU A 696 20.26 -12.88 6.24
C GLU A 696 21.06 -13.27 7.49
N LEU A 697 21.04 -12.42 8.53
CA LEU A 697 21.77 -12.66 9.79
C LEU A 697 21.15 -13.77 10.65
N LEU A 698 19.83 -13.92 10.60
CA LEU A 698 19.10 -15.02 11.25
C LEU A 698 19.27 -16.36 10.50
N GLY A 699 19.80 -16.33 9.28
CA GLY A 699 19.99 -17.52 8.44
C GLY A 699 18.74 -17.91 7.63
N ASP A 700 17.75 -17.02 7.54
CA ASP A 700 16.59 -17.20 6.67
C ASP A 700 16.91 -16.69 5.26
N GLY A 701 17.57 -17.54 4.47
CA GLY A 701 17.97 -17.19 3.10
C GLY A 701 16.78 -16.98 2.16
N GLY A 702 15.63 -17.60 2.42
CA GLY A 702 14.43 -17.43 1.60
C GLY A 702 13.87 -16.03 1.72
N ASP A 703 13.57 -15.61 2.94
CA ASP A 703 13.01 -14.28 3.22
C ASP A 703 14.01 -13.18 2.88
N ALA A 704 15.30 -13.39 3.18
CA ALA A 704 16.35 -12.43 2.82
C ALA A 704 16.42 -12.20 1.30
N ALA A 705 16.41 -13.27 0.51
CA ALA A 705 16.44 -13.16 -0.95
C ALA A 705 15.21 -12.42 -1.49
N GLU A 706 14.02 -12.70 -0.94
CA GLU A 706 12.77 -12.05 -1.36
C GLU A 706 12.78 -10.55 -1.05
N PHE A 707 13.14 -10.12 0.16
CA PHE A 707 13.23 -8.69 0.48
C PHE A 707 14.31 -7.97 -0.32
N TYR A 708 15.51 -8.55 -0.47
CA TYR A 708 16.55 -7.94 -1.30
C TYR A 708 16.11 -7.83 -2.76
N ARG A 709 15.48 -8.87 -3.30
CA ARG A 709 14.92 -8.85 -4.66
C ARG A 709 13.85 -7.78 -4.82
N LEU A 710 12.97 -7.63 -3.84
CA LEU A 710 11.90 -6.65 -3.84
C LEU A 710 12.45 -5.21 -3.90
N VAL A 711 13.37 -4.89 -2.98
CA VAL A 711 14.05 -3.58 -2.94
C VAL A 711 14.81 -3.32 -4.23
N TRP A 712 15.63 -4.28 -4.68
CA TRP A 712 16.46 -4.12 -5.87
C TRP A 712 15.63 -4.00 -7.15
N SER A 713 14.55 -4.77 -7.30
CA SER A 713 13.68 -4.65 -8.48
C SER A 713 13.00 -3.29 -8.57
N THR A 714 12.72 -2.66 -7.43
CA THR A 714 12.01 -1.38 -7.35
C THR A 714 12.94 -0.18 -7.56
N ASP A 715 14.10 -0.14 -6.89
CA ASP A 715 15.00 1.01 -6.92
C ASP A 715 16.50 0.61 -6.85
N HIS A 716 17.20 0.82 -7.97
CA HIS A 716 18.64 0.54 -8.11
C HIS A 716 19.56 1.50 -7.33
N ALA A 717 19.01 2.49 -6.62
CA ALA A 717 19.77 3.31 -5.67
C ALA A 717 20.16 2.52 -4.41
N TYR A 718 19.40 1.46 -4.08
CA TYR A 718 19.66 0.60 -2.93
C TYR A 718 20.68 -0.50 -3.24
N LEU A 719 21.93 -0.11 -3.40
CA LEU A 719 23.00 -1.00 -3.84
C LEU A 719 23.25 -2.16 -2.87
N SER A 720 23.06 -1.97 -1.56
CA SER A 720 23.16 -3.07 -0.58
C SER A 720 22.23 -4.23 -0.92
N ALA A 721 21.09 -3.99 -1.57
CA ALA A 721 20.17 -5.05 -1.98
C ALA A 721 20.74 -5.94 -3.09
N ALA A 722 21.48 -5.38 -4.05
CA ALA A 722 22.13 -6.17 -5.10
C ALA A 722 23.22 -7.09 -4.55
N PHE A 723 24.05 -6.56 -3.64
CA PHE A 723 25.14 -7.32 -3.01
C PHE A 723 24.60 -8.36 -2.02
N GLY A 724 23.57 -8.02 -1.24
CA GLY A 724 22.89 -8.94 -0.33
C GLY A 724 22.22 -10.10 -1.06
N LEU A 725 21.47 -9.80 -2.13
CA LEU A 725 20.86 -10.84 -2.98
C LEU A 725 21.92 -11.78 -3.57
N ALA A 726 23.07 -11.24 -3.98
CA ALA A 726 24.16 -12.06 -4.49
C ALA A 726 24.80 -12.96 -3.43
N ARG A 727 24.99 -12.46 -2.19
CA ARG A 727 25.50 -13.28 -1.08
C ARG A 727 24.56 -14.42 -0.75
N VAL A 728 23.27 -14.13 -0.57
CA VAL A 728 22.26 -15.12 -0.20
C VAL A 728 22.12 -16.19 -1.30
N ARG A 729 22.08 -15.79 -2.57
CA ARG A 729 22.05 -16.73 -3.70
C ARG A 729 23.30 -17.61 -3.77
N LEU A 730 24.49 -17.05 -3.51
CA LEU A 730 25.71 -17.86 -3.46
C LEU A 730 25.71 -18.86 -2.30
N ALA A 731 25.17 -18.48 -1.15
CA ALA A 731 25.02 -19.37 0.00
C ALA A 731 24.06 -20.54 -0.31
N ASP A 732 23.01 -20.29 -1.09
CA ASP A 732 22.06 -21.30 -1.58
C ASP A 732 22.58 -22.09 -2.82
N GLY A 733 23.75 -21.73 -3.34
CA GLY A 733 24.37 -22.37 -4.50
C GLY A 733 23.91 -21.85 -5.87
N ASP A 734 23.00 -20.87 -5.93
CA ASP A 734 22.60 -20.17 -7.15
C ASP A 734 23.65 -19.14 -7.60
N ARG A 735 24.73 -19.64 -8.19
CA ARG A 735 25.80 -18.77 -8.74
C ARG A 735 25.32 -17.92 -9.91
N ALA A 736 24.44 -18.46 -10.76
CA ALA A 736 23.98 -17.74 -11.95
C ALA A 736 23.14 -16.52 -11.54
N GLY A 737 22.16 -16.70 -10.65
CA GLY A 737 21.38 -15.59 -10.14
C GLY A 737 22.19 -14.59 -9.33
N ALA A 738 23.23 -15.03 -8.60
CA ALA A 738 24.13 -14.10 -7.91
C ALA A 738 24.91 -13.21 -8.88
N VAL A 739 25.41 -13.79 -9.98
CA VAL A 739 26.10 -13.05 -11.05
C VAL A 739 25.14 -12.08 -11.72
N ASP A 740 23.92 -12.51 -12.06
CA ASP A 740 22.91 -11.65 -12.67
C ASP A 740 22.58 -10.44 -11.78
N SER A 741 22.45 -10.62 -10.47
CA SER A 741 22.25 -9.53 -9.51
C SER A 741 23.39 -8.51 -9.55
N LEU A 742 24.64 -8.99 -9.51
CA LEU A 742 25.83 -8.11 -9.54
C LEU A 742 26.01 -7.41 -10.89
N GLU A 743 25.69 -8.10 -11.99
CA GLU A 743 25.78 -7.56 -13.34
C GLU A 743 24.63 -6.61 -13.69
N SER A 744 23.54 -6.62 -12.93
CA SER A 744 22.45 -5.66 -13.07
C SER A 744 22.80 -4.27 -12.50
N VAL A 745 23.88 -4.16 -11.70
CA VAL A 745 24.34 -2.87 -11.14
C VAL A 745 24.72 -1.90 -12.29
N PRO A 746 24.10 -0.70 -12.37
CA PRO A 746 24.32 0.23 -13.47
C PRO A 746 25.76 0.75 -13.55
N ALA A 747 26.26 0.99 -14.77
CA ALA A 747 27.59 1.54 -15.02
C ALA A 747 27.83 2.95 -14.43
N THR A 748 26.75 3.67 -14.07
CA THR A 748 26.80 4.97 -13.41
C THR A 748 26.97 4.87 -11.89
N SER A 749 26.86 3.68 -11.30
CA SER A 749 27.00 3.46 -9.86
C SER A 749 28.45 3.62 -9.40
N SER A 750 28.65 4.17 -8.21
CA SER A 750 29.95 4.22 -7.54
C SER A 750 30.51 2.81 -7.25
N GLN A 751 29.64 1.82 -7.11
CA GLN A 751 30.01 0.43 -6.83
C GLN A 751 30.02 -0.48 -8.06
N PHE A 752 29.91 0.08 -9.28
CA PHE A 752 29.92 -0.72 -10.51
C PHE A 752 31.17 -1.60 -10.62
N THR A 753 32.35 -1.01 -10.39
CA THR A 753 33.62 -1.75 -10.45
C THR A 753 33.65 -2.88 -9.42
N ALA A 754 33.20 -2.62 -8.19
CA ALA A 754 33.16 -3.63 -7.13
C ALA A 754 32.20 -4.78 -7.48
N ALA A 755 31.00 -4.46 -7.99
CA ALA A 755 30.03 -5.46 -8.43
C ALA A 755 30.57 -6.35 -9.56
N ARG A 756 31.27 -5.77 -10.54
CA ARG A 756 31.88 -6.54 -11.63
C ARG A 756 33.03 -7.43 -11.15
N ILE A 757 33.83 -6.96 -10.20
CA ILE A 757 34.86 -7.81 -9.57
C ILE A 757 34.21 -8.96 -8.81
N ALA A 758 33.16 -8.68 -8.03
CA ALA A 758 32.40 -9.69 -7.30
C ALA A 758 31.78 -10.73 -8.25
N ALA A 759 31.23 -10.29 -9.39
CA ALA A 759 30.65 -11.19 -10.39
C ALA A 759 31.70 -12.14 -11.01
N VAL A 760 32.90 -11.64 -11.37
CA VAL A 760 33.99 -12.51 -11.86
C VAL A 760 34.36 -13.56 -10.81
N ARG A 761 34.44 -13.17 -9.53
CA ARG A 761 34.76 -14.07 -8.43
C ARG A 761 33.65 -15.10 -8.18
N ALA A 762 32.39 -14.67 -8.21
CA ALA A 762 31.21 -15.53 -8.06
C ALA A 762 31.13 -16.62 -9.14
N ARG A 763 31.47 -16.27 -10.39
CA ARG A 763 31.55 -17.22 -11.52
C ARG A 763 32.59 -18.33 -11.29
N LEU A 764 33.79 -17.95 -10.84
CA LEU A 764 34.99 -18.79 -11.01
C LEU A 764 35.54 -19.40 -9.72
N ARG A 765 35.44 -18.73 -8.57
CA ARG A 765 36.08 -19.21 -7.34
C ARG A 765 35.44 -20.50 -6.84
N GLU A 766 36.30 -21.45 -6.47
CA GLU A 766 35.94 -22.73 -5.87
C GLU A 766 34.94 -23.54 -6.70
N ARG A 767 34.97 -23.35 -8.03
CA ARG A 767 34.32 -24.25 -8.98
C ARG A 767 35.22 -25.45 -9.24
N PRO A 768 34.69 -26.69 -9.26
CA PRO A 768 35.45 -27.85 -9.71
C PRO A 768 36.02 -27.62 -11.11
N ALA A 769 37.27 -28.01 -11.32
CA ALA A 769 37.91 -27.93 -12.64
C ALA A 769 37.23 -28.85 -13.68
N THR A 770 36.40 -29.79 -13.24
CA THR A 770 35.55 -30.67 -14.05
C THR A 770 34.20 -30.06 -14.38
N ASP A 771 33.95 -28.79 -14.07
CA ASP A 771 32.71 -28.14 -14.49
C ASP A 771 32.81 -27.62 -15.94
N PRO A 772 31.67 -27.44 -16.65
CA PRO A 772 31.65 -26.74 -17.94
C PRO A 772 31.87 -25.24 -17.73
N LEU A 773 33.14 -24.84 -17.57
CA LEU A 773 33.55 -23.47 -17.26
C LEU A 773 33.77 -22.60 -18.50
N GLY A 774 33.63 -23.14 -19.72
CA GLY A 774 33.99 -22.43 -20.95
C GLY A 774 33.29 -21.07 -21.10
N ALA A 775 31.97 -21.03 -20.90
CA ALA A 775 31.19 -19.80 -20.96
C ALA A 775 31.54 -18.80 -19.84
N ASP A 776 31.67 -19.28 -18.60
CA ASP A 776 32.00 -18.45 -17.44
C ASP A 776 33.42 -17.86 -17.52
N LEU A 777 34.38 -18.62 -18.04
CA LEU A 777 35.75 -18.16 -18.28
C LEU A 777 35.80 -17.11 -19.39
N GLY A 778 35.06 -17.32 -20.47
CA GLY A 778 34.92 -16.34 -21.56
C GLY A 778 34.33 -15.03 -21.05
N ALA A 779 33.17 -15.10 -20.38
CA ALA A 779 32.49 -13.94 -19.82
C ALA A 779 33.35 -13.21 -18.75
N GLY A 780 33.97 -13.96 -17.83
CA GLY A 780 34.86 -13.40 -16.81
C GLY A 780 36.09 -12.70 -17.42
N SER A 781 36.64 -13.27 -18.50
CA SER A 781 37.74 -12.69 -19.26
C SER A 781 37.33 -11.37 -19.95
N GLU A 782 36.20 -11.37 -20.65
CA GLU A 782 35.67 -10.18 -21.33
C GLU A 782 35.40 -9.06 -20.33
N GLN A 783 34.75 -9.39 -19.20
CA GLN A 783 34.46 -8.44 -18.15
C GLN A 783 35.74 -7.86 -17.53
N LEU A 784 36.71 -8.70 -17.16
CA LEU A 784 37.98 -8.23 -16.60
C LEU A 784 38.73 -7.30 -17.59
N THR A 785 38.71 -7.63 -18.88
CA THR A 785 39.36 -6.84 -19.93
C THR A 785 38.70 -5.47 -20.11
N ALA A 786 37.38 -5.39 -19.95
CA ALA A 786 36.62 -4.15 -20.06
C ALA A 786 36.79 -3.22 -18.85
N LEU A 787 37.18 -3.74 -17.68
CA LEU A 787 37.28 -2.97 -16.45
C LEU A 787 38.53 -2.07 -16.40
N ARG A 788 38.32 -0.83 -15.98
CA ARG A 788 39.39 0.13 -15.69
C ARG A 788 39.88 -0.07 -14.25
N LEU A 789 40.84 -0.97 -14.08
CA LEU A 789 41.48 -1.28 -12.80
C LEU A 789 42.92 -0.75 -12.76
N ASP A 790 43.43 -0.53 -11.55
CA ASP A 790 44.86 -0.39 -11.31
C ASP A 790 45.61 -1.69 -11.64
N ASP A 791 46.90 -1.58 -11.91
CA ASP A 791 47.71 -2.71 -12.40
C ASP A 791 47.77 -3.85 -11.39
N ARG A 792 47.75 -3.58 -10.08
CA ARG A 792 47.79 -4.63 -9.06
C ARG A 792 46.48 -5.43 -9.07
N ARG A 793 45.34 -4.77 -8.95
CA ARG A 793 44.01 -5.43 -8.95
C ARG A 793 43.74 -6.16 -10.26
N ARG A 794 44.16 -5.60 -11.39
CA ARG A 794 44.05 -6.28 -12.70
C ARG A 794 44.79 -7.61 -12.66
N GLU A 795 46.05 -7.62 -12.23
CA GLU A 795 46.86 -8.82 -12.25
C GLU A 795 46.45 -9.85 -11.19
N GLU A 796 45.95 -9.40 -10.02
CA GLU A 796 45.35 -10.29 -9.02
C GLU A 796 44.17 -11.08 -9.61
N LEU A 797 43.25 -10.40 -10.29
CA LEU A 797 42.11 -11.05 -10.95
C LEU A 797 42.52 -11.87 -12.17
N SER A 798 43.52 -11.41 -12.95
CA SER A 798 44.06 -12.18 -14.07
C SER A 798 44.59 -13.53 -13.60
N VAL A 799 45.30 -13.57 -12.48
CA VAL A 799 45.80 -14.82 -11.90
C VAL A 799 44.66 -15.75 -11.49
N GLU A 800 43.58 -15.23 -10.91
CA GLU A 800 42.40 -16.03 -10.55
C GLU A 800 41.74 -16.64 -11.80
N VAL A 801 41.47 -15.82 -12.83
CA VAL A 801 40.84 -16.26 -14.09
C VAL A 801 41.71 -17.28 -14.82
N LEU A 802 43.01 -16.99 -14.97
CA LEU A 802 43.95 -17.88 -15.65
C LEU A 802 44.21 -19.17 -14.87
N GLY A 803 44.20 -19.10 -13.54
CA GLY A 803 44.33 -20.27 -12.67
C GLY A 803 43.15 -21.22 -12.82
N ALA A 804 41.93 -20.69 -12.81
CA ALA A 804 40.71 -21.46 -13.08
C ALA A 804 40.72 -22.08 -14.48
N ALA A 805 41.11 -21.30 -15.51
CA ALA A 805 41.24 -21.80 -16.87
C ALA A 805 42.30 -22.91 -17.01
N LEU A 806 43.46 -22.77 -16.36
CA LEU A 806 44.50 -23.78 -16.38
C LEU A 806 44.02 -25.06 -15.71
N GLY A 807 43.37 -24.95 -14.54
CA GLY A 807 42.76 -26.08 -13.85
C GLY A 807 41.79 -26.83 -14.76
N TRP A 808 40.85 -26.11 -15.38
CA TRP A 808 39.86 -26.65 -16.31
C TRP A 808 40.49 -27.39 -17.51
N VAL A 809 41.50 -26.80 -18.14
CA VAL A 809 42.22 -27.43 -19.26
C VAL A 809 42.99 -28.68 -18.82
N THR A 810 43.63 -28.64 -17.63
CA THR A 810 44.43 -29.78 -17.13
C THR A 810 43.60 -30.93 -16.59
N ALA A 811 42.38 -30.67 -16.09
CA ALA A 811 41.45 -31.70 -15.64
C ALA A 811 40.88 -32.54 -16.79
N GLY A 812 41.07 -32.09 -18.04
CA GLY A 812 40.35 -32.58 -19.20
C GLY A 812 38.94 -32.01 -19.17
N SER A 813 38.60 -31.15 -20.13
CA SER A 813 37.28 -30.52 -20.24
C SER A 813 36.18 -31.54 -20.00
N ALA A 814 35.34 -31.32 -18.99
CA ALA A 814 34.22 -32.21 -18.75
C ALA A 814 33.18 -32.02 -19.84
N GLY A 815 33.08 -32.99 -20.75
CA GLY A 815 32.12 -32.99 -21.85
C GLY A 815 32.66 -32.49 -23.18
N SER A 816 31.75 -32.26 -24.13
CA SER A 816 32.02 -31.95 -25.54
C SER A 816 32.52 -30.51 -25.82
N GLU A 817 32.89 -29.74 -24.79
CA GLU A 817 33.43 -28.40 -24.97
C GLU A 817 34.90 -28.50 -25.39
N ASP A 818 35.23 -28.00 -26.58
CA ASP A 818 36.61 -27.91 -27.06
C ASP A 818 37.29 -26.67 -26.46
N PRO A 819 38.24 -26.82 -25.52
CA PRO A 819 38.94 -25.69 -24.91
C PRO A 819 39.66 -24.82 -25.94
N GLY A 820 40.04 -25.39 -27.09
CA GLY A 820 40.68 -24.66 -28.18
C GLY A 820 39.80 -23.57 -28.81
N ARG A 821 38.49 -23.58 -28.57
CA ARG A 821 37.54 -22.54 -29.01
C ARG A 821 37.34 -21.42 -28.00
N THR A 822 37.73 -21.61 -26.74
CA THR A 822 37.59 -20.60 -25.69
C THR A 822 38.83 -19.72 -25.64
N THR A 823 38.62 -18.40 -25.58
CA THR A 823 39.70 -17.42 -25.39
C THR A 823 39.62 -16.86 -23.98
N VAL A 824 40.73 -16.92 -23.26
CA VAL A 824 40.86 -16.39 -21.89
C VAL A 824 41.93 -15.30 -21.89
N LEU A 825 41.53 -14.09 -21.54
CA LEU A 825 42.33 -12.86 -21.53
C LEU A 825 43.11 -12.64 -22.84
N GLY A 826 42.41 -12.85 -23.97
CA GLY A 826 42.96 -12.67 -25.31
C GLY A 826 43.87 -13.80 -25.78
N ARG A 827 43.95 -14.93 -25.06
CA ARG A 827 44.76 -16.10 -25.44
C ARG A 827 43.90 -17.36 -25.58
N PRO A 828 44.24 -18.30 -26.48
CA PRO A 828 43.56 -19.59 -26.53
C PRO A 828 43.67 -20.30 -25.17
N ALA A 829 42.62 -20.99 -24.73
CA ALA A 829 42.64 -21.81 -23.51
C ALA A 829 43.44 -23.11 -23.73
N ALA A 830 44.73 -22.95 -24.00
CA ALA A 830 45.71 -24.02 -24.15
C ALA A 830 46.70 -23.99 -22.98
N GLU A 831 47.03 -25.15 -22.41
CA GLU A 831 47.85 -25.26 -21.20
C GLU A 831 49.13 -24.41 -21.26
N ARG A 832 49.85 -24.48 -22.39
CA ARG A 832 51.11 -23.75 -22.59
C ARG A 832 50.91 -22.22 -22.54
N GLU A 833 49.88 -21.72 -23.21
CA GLU A 833 49.60 -20.29 -23.33
C GLU A 833 49.10 -19.71 -22.01
N LEU A 834 48.26 -20.47 -21.28
CA LEU A 834 47.77 -20.11 -19.95
C LEU A 834 48.90 -20.09 -18.92
N ARG A 835 49.79 -21.10 -18.92
CA ARG A 835 50.98 -21.14 -18.05
C ARG A 835 51.92 -19.95 -18.28
N PHE A 836 52.14 -19.57 -19.55
CA PHE A 836 52.94 -18.39 -19.88
C PHE A 836 52.28 -17.10 -19.38
N ALA A 837 50.97 -16.97 -19.55
CA ALA A 837 50.22 -15.82 -19.05
C ALA A 837 50.27 -15.72 -17.53
N LEU A 838 50.11 -16.83 -16.80
CA LEU A 838 50.25 -16.89 -15.35
C LEU A 838 51.64 -16.49 -14.88
N GLU A 839 52.71 -17.01 -15.51
CA GLU A 839 54.08 -16.59 -15.20
C GLU A 839 54.24 -15.08 -15.36
N GLN A 840 53.73 -14.51 -16.45
CA GLN A 840 53.79 -13.08 -16.71
C GLN A 840 53.07 -12.26 -15.64
N SER A 841 51.84 -12.64 -15.28
CA SER A 841 51.05 -11.96 -14.24
C SER A 841 51.71 -12.02 -12.87
N TYR A 842 52.20 -13.19 -12.44
CA TYR A 842 52.95 -13.29 -11.18
C TYR A 842 54.24 -12.45 -11.16
N ARG A 843 54.94 -12.32 -12.29
CA ARG A 843 56.12 -11.42 -12.39
C ARG A 843 55.73 -9.94 -12.32
N VAL A 844 54.55 -9.56 -12.79
CA VAL A 844 54.04 -8.19 -12.60
C VAL A 844 53.70 -7.96 -11.12
N LEU A 845 52.95 -8.87 -10.50
CA LEU A 845 52.64 -8.79 -9.06
C LEU A 845 53.89 -8.73 -8.18
N ALA A 846 54.93 -9.51 -8.49
CA ALA A 846 56.20 -9.44 -7.78
C ALA A 846 56.86 -8.05 -7.87
N ARG A 847 56.76 -7.37 -9.01
CA ARG A 847 57.29 -6.00 -9.19
C ARG A 847 56.47 -4.96 -8.44
N LEU A 848 55.16 -5.18 -8.32
CA LEU A 848 54.23 -4.30 -7.60
C LEU A 848 54.19 -4.57 -6.08
N ALA A 849 54.83 -5.64 -5.60
CA ALA A 849 54.80 -6.00 -4.20
C ALA A 849 55.62 -5.02 -3.33
N ASP A 850 54.96 -4.46 -2.31
CA ASP A 850 55.55 -3.53 -1.35
C ASP A 850 56.51 -4.22 -0.38
N ARG A 851 56.23 -5.48 -0.03
CA ARG A 851 57.00 -6.29 0.93
C ARG A 851 57.90 -7.29 0.21
N ALA A 852 59.09 -7.52 0.77
CA ALA A 852 60.06 -8.44 0.20
C ALA A 852 59.55 -9.90 0.21
N GLU A 853 58.82 -10.27 1.26
CA GLU A 853 58.24 -11.60 1.45
C GLU A 853 57.20 -11.89 0.35
N THR A 854 56.26 -10.96 0.14
CA THR A 854 55.26 -11.07 -0.93
C THR A 854 55.93 -11.13 -2.32
N ARG A 855 57.00 -10.35 -2.53
CA ARG A 855 57.75 -10.41 -3.79
C ARG A 855 58.36 -11.80 -4.03
N ILE A 856 59.00 -12.38 -3.02
CA ILE A 856 59.61 -13.71 -3.11
C ILE A 856 58.52 -14.74 -3.43
N GLU A 857 57.41 -14.71 -2.71
CA GLU A 857 56.28 -15.62 -2.93
C GLU A 857 55.74 -15.54 -4.37
N MET A 858 55.55 -14.33 -4.91
CA MET A 858 55.07 -14.15 -6.28
C MET A 858 56.10 -14.64 -7.31
N VAL A 859 57.41 -14.46 -7.09
CA VAL A 859 58.46 -15.00 -7.96
C VAL A 859 58.45 -16.53 -7.94
N GLU A 860 58.27 -17.16 -6.78
CA GLU A 860 58.17 -18.61 -6.69
C GLU A 860 56.93 -19.15 -7.41
N ARG A 861 55.77 -18.48 -7.25
CA ARG A 861 54.55 -18.80 -8.01
C ARG A 861 54.77 -18.67 -9.52
N ALA A 862 55.47 -17.63 -9.97
CA ALA A 862 55.83 -17.46 -11.38
C ALA A 862 56.70 -18.61 -11.91
N ASN A 863 57.68 -19.05 -11.12
CA ASN A 863 58.57 -20.15 -11.51
C ASN A 863 57.83 -21.49 -11.55
N ARG A 864 56.84 -21.72 -10.67
CA ARG A 864 55.97 -22.92 -10.71
C ARG A 864 55.04 -22.91 -11.93
N ALA A 865 54.55 -21.74 -12.34
CA ALA A 865 53.66 -21.59 -13.49
C ALA A 865 54.38 -21.75 -14.84
N ARG A 866 55.70 -21.56 -14.89
CA ARG A 866 56.52 -21.60 -16.11
C ARG A 866 56.23 -22.84 -16.98
N PRO A 867 55.95 -22.68 -18.29
CA PRO A 867 55.80 -23.81 -19.21
C PRO A 867 57.06 -24.66 -19.29
N ARG A 868 56.92 -25.99 -19.28
CA ARG A 868 58.04 -26.90 -19.54
C ARG A 868 58.46 -26.78 -21.00
N THR A 869 59.67 -26.25 -21.24
CA THR A 869 60.33 -26.30 -22.54
C THR A 869 61.16 -27.58 -22.59
N TRP A 870 60.96 -28.40 -23.62
CA TRP A 870 61.85 -29.52 -23.89
C TRP A 870 63.17 -28.92 -24.38
N VAL A 871 64.25 -29.16 -23.61
CA VAL A 871 65.63 -28.92 -24.05
C VAL A 871 66.19 -30.25 -24.52
#